data_AF-A0A9D0ZJJ3-F1
#
_entry.id   AF-A0A9D0ZJJ3-F1
#
_cell.length_a   1.000
_cell.length_b   1.000
_cell.length_c   1.000
_cell.angle_alpha   90.00
_cell.angle_beta   90.00
_cell.angle_gamma   90.00
#
_symmetry.space_group_name_H-M   'P 1'
#
loop_
_entity.id
_entity.type
_entity.pdbx_description
1 polymer ?
#
loop_
_entity_poly.entity_id
_entity_poly.type
_entity_poly.pdbx_seq_one_letter_code
_entity_poly.pdbx_strand_id
1 'polypeptide(L)'
;MVKTQKKLLSLTLAGLLAVSVFLLAFVNGYIKADAANGDTVYLQAPSSWSSAYCYMWVDGTESNNAAWPGAQMEKVEGNLYAYTIPGNFDMIIFNNGSDAGKTGDMDFPGDNKLYDFMANTWSDYIDSKEPAVVSSVADQTAFTTETLSVLLTLKNATSGTYSIDGGAPITFTDETTVVLGQGKKGNTSISLLVTATDGTLNYEKTYTFTKRYKAPSAGTSDEDGHTTQALSGYFSTNPGGQVGANKTITIDGDISDWDSSMLIAQGVANDDPRVYRPNSMYEIAVDDYALYAAWDDDNLYLMWEMANVQDVVAPNDDFPLSQGNLWIYNLPVFLGISTDPSKTGDGSFVTAPSVWDSGITFTTHIDTLVAFSTNGSNGPFIYQVNDNNQFDYETANNQTGIELMWGNQTISQSLMGIDQAYGTYNDRIPGDTLSDSAAWVDFYAQGHDKALDMFYEMSIPLSSLGITKNDIEQSGIGLIKISTFGTSGMDSLPYDPSMSDNADLPYSGQENNSNEKEDEDNITVPLARVGKMLSSGAAPAEIAVDFGADKSSPQQAGTSLTLSADAYHGTAPYTYKFMVNGEVLSDSSSNTVKWTPAAPGTYTLSVEVKDSQGESKTITKDYTISEGEIIPPPTDPKPTDPEPTDPEIMLGDLDGNGKVDLTDVLETQKHIAAIKKLTGNAFIAADVDRNGEVDLTDVLMMQKKIANIIPDFN
;
A
#
# COMPACT_ATOMS: atom_id res chain seq x y z
N MET A 1 40.94 -39.42 10.94
CA MET A 1 40.56 -38.29 11.82
C MET A 1 39.96 -37.11 11.05
N VAL A 2 40.53 -36.69 9.91
CA VAL A 2 40.06 -35.50 9.15
C VAL A 2 38.63 -35.61 8.58
N LYS A 3 38.18 -36.79 8.12
CA LYS A 3 36.80 -36.97 7.59
C LYS A 3 35.71 -36.94 8.66
N THR A 4 36.03 -37.32 9.89
CA THR A 4 35.07 -37.34 11.01
C THR A 4 34.92 -35.94 11.63
N GLN A 5 36.00 -35.14 11.65
CA GLN A 5 35.95 -33.73 12.05
C GLN A 5 35.13 -32.86 11.07
N LYS A 6 35.24 -33.10 9.75
CA LYS A 6 34.43 -32.36 8.75
C LYS A 6 32.93 -32.66 8.82
N LYS A 7 32.53 -33.89 9.21
CA LYS A 7 31.11 -34.22 9.43
C LYS A 7 30.55 -33.63 10.72
N LEU A 8 31.35 -33.53 11.78
CA LEU A 8 30.91 -32.90 13.03
C LEU A 8 30.79 -31.37 12.87
N LEU A 9 31.70 -30.73 12.13
CA LEU A 9 31.64 -29.29 11.81
C LEU A 9 30.47 -28.92 10.89
N SER A 10 30.10 -29.79 9.95
CA SER A 10 28.97 -29.59 9.04
C SER A 10 27.61 -29.71 9.74
N LEU A 11 27.50 -30.54 10.79
CA LEU A 11 26.28 -30.60 11.62
C LEU A 11 26.15 -29.39 12.55
N THR A 12 27.25 -28.86 13.08
CA THR A 12 27.22 -27.60 13.86
C THR A 12 26.87 -26.39 12.99
N LEU A 13 27.33 -26.36 11.73
CA LEU A 13 27.03 -25.26 10.80
C LEU A 13 25.57 -25.32 10.28
N ALA A 14 25.03 -26.52 10.06
CA ALA A 14 23.61 -26.70 9.74
C ALA A 14 22.69 -26.40 10.94
N GLY A 15 23.16 -26.67 12.17
CA GLY A 15 22.47 -26.29 13.40
C GLY A 15 22.39 -24.77 13.60
N LEU A 16 23.45 -24.02 13.27
CA LEU A 16 23.46 -22.54 13.33
C LEU A 16 22.57 -21.89 12.25
N LEU A 17 22.50 -22.47 11.05
CA LEU A 17 21.56 -22.00 10.01
C LEU A 17 20.08 -22.30 10.35
N ALA A 18 19.82 -23.37 11.10
CA ALA A 18 18.48 -23.69 11.58
C ALA A 18 18.03 -22.73 12.71
N VAL A 19 18.95 -22.18 13.50
CA VAL A 19 18.64 -21.17 14.52
C VAL A 19 18.31 -19.81 13.90
N SER A 20 18.94 -19.43 12.77
CA SER A 20 18.63 -18.18 12.07
C SER A 20 17.28 -18.18 11.35
N VAL A 21 16.81 -19.34 10.87
CA VAL A 21 15.44 -19.47 10.30
C VAL A 21 14.38 -19.59 11.41
N PHE A 22 14.75 -20.04 12.62
CA PHE A 22 13.84 -20.10 13.77
C PHE A 22 13.65 -18.76 14.51
N LEU A 23 14.52 -17.77 14.30
CA LEU A 23 14.39 -16.43 14.92
C LEU A 23 13.44 -15.49 14.18
N LEU A 24 13.23 -15.68 12.87
CA LEU A 24 12.30 -14.86 12.07
C LEU A 24 10.83 -15.28 12.21
N ALA A 25 10.55 -16.46 12.75
CA ALA A 25 9.20 -17.01 12.90
C ALA A 25 8.55 -16.76 14.28
N PHE A 26 9.17 -15.98 15.18
CA PHE A 26 8.69 -15.82 16.56
C PHE A 26 8.63 -14.38 17.12
N VAL A 27 8.79 -13.33 16.32
CA VAL A 27 8.91 -11.97 16.88
C VAL A 27 7.62 -11.13 16.83
N ASN A 28 6.61 -11.46 16.03
CA ASN A 28 5.36 -10.68 15.98
C ASN A 28 4.20 -11.25 16.81
N GLY A 29 4.47 -12.20 17.72
CA GLY A 29 3.48 -12.72 18.65
C GLY A 29 4.10 -13.20 19.95
N TYR A 30 4.01 -12.39 20.99
CA TYR A 30 4.33 -12.71 22.39
C TYR A 30 5.77 -13.17 22.68
N ILE A 31 6.74 -12.25 22.64
CA ILE A 31 7.89 -12.32 23.53
C ILE A 31 7.80 -11.12 24.47
N LYS A 32 7.53 -11.39 25.76
CA LYS A 32 7.68 -10.37 26.80
C LYS A 32 9.15 -9.91 26.78
N ALA A 33 9.40 -8.61 26.71
CA ALA A 33 10.76 -8.11 26.82
C ALA A 33 11.25 -8.35 28.25
N ASP A 34 12.31 -9.13 28.40
CA ASP A 34 13.02 -9.26 29.67
C ASP A 34 14.08 -8.17 29.74
N ALA A 35 14.06 -7.37 30.80
CA ALA A 35 15.17 -6.47 31.10
C ALA A 35 16.46 -7.28 31.26
N ALA A 36 17.58 -6.72 30.83
CA ALA A 36 18.91 -7.26 31.06
C ALA A 36 19.73 -6.33 31.96
N ASN A 37 20.77 -6.89 32.59
CA ASN A 37 21.72 -6.11 33.37
C ASN A 37 22.43 -5.07 32.48
N GLY A 38 22.25 -3.79 32.77
CA GLY A 38 22.80 -2.66 32.01
C GLY A 38 21.76 -1.83 31.24
N ASP A 39 20.54 -2.37 31.03
CA ASP A 39 19.45 -1.63 30.42
C ASP A 39 19.04 -0.43 31.29
N THR A 40 18.50 0.62 30.67
CA THR A 40 18.09 1.85 31.36
C THR A 40 16.66 2.23 31.01
N VAL A 41 15.89 2.61 32.03
CA VAL A 41 14.53 3.16 31.88
C VAL A 41 14.42 4.55 32.46
N TYR A 42 13.54 5.34 31.85
CA TYR A 42 13.30 6.73 32.20
C TYR A 42 11.87 6.95 32.66
N LEU A 43 11.69 7.86 33.63
CA LEU A 43 10.39 8.27 34.16
C LEU A 43 10.26 9.78 34.10
N GLN A 44 9.26 10.27 33.38
CA GLN A 44 8.75 11.62 33.50
C GLN A 44 7.73 11.65 34.65
N ALA A 45 8.19 12.04 35.84
CA ALA A 45 7.38 12.03 37.05
C ALA A 45 6.48 13.28 37.15
N PRO A 46 5.35 13.21 37.89
CA PRO A 46 4.57 14.40 38.23
C PRO A 46 5.42 15.42 39.00
N SER A 47 5.19 16.71 38.77
CA SER A 47 5.98 17.79 39.40
C SER A 47 5.85 17.84 40.93
N SER A 48 4.89 17.14 41.51
CA SER A 48 4.71 17.00 42.97
C SER A 48 5.66 15.97 43.60
N TRP A 49 6.35 15.14 42.80
CA TRP A 49 7.23 14.09 43.30
C TRP A 49 8.62 14.66 43.61
N SER A 50 9.04 14.52 44.87
CA SER A 50 10.41 14.88 45.31
C SER A 50 11.43 13.76 45.11
N SER A 51 10.97 12.53 44.86
CA SER A 51 11.79 11.34 44.58
C SER A 51 10.96 10.33 43.79
N ALA A 52 11.63 9.50 42.99
CA ALA A 52 11.02 8.41 42.25
C ALA A 52 11.76 7.10 42.54
N TYR A 53 11.03 5.99 42.51
CA TYR A 53 11.52 4.64 42.72
C TYR A 53 11.02 3.73 41.60
N CYS A 54 11.88 2.79 41.22
CA CYS A 54 11.57 1.73 40.27
C CYS A 54 11.58 0.39 41.01
N TYR A 55 10.42 -0.26 41.09
CA TYR A 55 10.27 -1.61 41.63
C TYR A 55 10.11 -2.57 40.46
N MET A 56 11.00 -3.55 40.37
CA MET A 56 11.01 -4.54 39.30
C MET A 56 11.05 -5.95 39.89
N TRP A 57 10.36 -6.88 39.25
CA TRP A 57 10.34 -8.29 39.66
C TRP A 57 10.24 -9.20 38.44
N VAL A 58 10.48 -10.49 38.66
CA VAL A 58 10.21 -11.55 37.69
C VAL A 58 8.85 -12.16 38.00
N ASP A 59 7.91 -12.10 37.05
CA ASP A 59 6.53 -12.55 37.22
C ASP A 59 6.46 -14.03 37.65
N GLY A 60 5.56 -14.32 38.58
CA GLY A 60 5.44 -15.64 39.19
C GLY A 60 6.59 -16.07 40.13
N THR A 61 7.53 -15.17 40.47
CA THR A 61 8.64 -15.46 41.40
C THR A 61 8.75 -14.46 42.56
N GLU A 62 9.59 -14.77 43.56
CA GLU A 62 9.96 -13.83 44.63
C GLU A 62 11.21 -12.98 44.27
N SER A 63 11.71 -13.05 43.03
CA SER A 63 12.88 -12.33 42.57
C SER A 63 12.54 -10.88 42.25
N ASN A 64 13.09 -9.93 43.01
CA ASN A 64 12.89 -8.50 42.82
C ASN A 64 14.20 -7.72 42.94
N ASN A 65 14.20 -6.49 42.41
CA ASN A 65 15.38 -5.63 42.43
C ASN A 65 15.68 -5.07 43.83
N ALA A 66 14.66 -4.85 44.66
CA ALA A 66 14.76 -4.43 46.06
C ALA A 66 13.42 -4.66 46.79
N ALA A 67 13.40 -4.54 48.12
CA ALA A 67 12.15 -4.48 48.87
C ALA A 67 11.35 -3.23 48.48
N TRP A 68 10.01 -3.32 48.51
CA TRP A 68 9.12 -2.17 48.28
C TRP A 68 9.58 -0.94 49.10
N PRO A 69 9.74 0.26 48.51
CA PRO A 69 9.23 0.72 47.20
C PRO A 69 10.11 0.44 45.96
N GLY A 70 11.11 -0.42 46.06
CA GLY A 70 12.09 -0.65 45.00
C GLY A 70 13.31 0.25 45.14
N ALA A 71 14.12 0.31 44.08
CA ALA A 71 15.34 1.10 44.05
C ALA A 71 15.03 2.57 43.72
N GLN A 72 15.70 3.50 44.39
CA GLN A 72 15.56 4.92 44.09
C GLN A 72 16.18 5.23 42.72
N MET A 73 15.46 5.94 41.87
CA MET A 73 15.93 6.37 40.55
C MET A 73 16.85 7.60 40.67
N GLU A 74 17.81 7.71 39.75
CA GLU A 74 18.69 8.88 39.65
C GLU A 74 17.97 10.03 38.95
N LYS A 75 18.12 11.26 39.46
CA LYS A 75 17.49 12.43 38.86
C LYS A 75 18.33 12.96 37.70
N VAL A 76 17.77 13.02 36.50
CA VAL A 76 18.45 13.52 35.28
C VAL A 76 18.34 15.03 35.21
N GLU A 77 17.13 15.55 35.01
CA GLU A 77 16.82 16.99 35.01
C GLU A 77 15.33 17.24 35.27
N GLY A 78 14.96 18.42 35.79
CA GLY A 78 13.54 18.76 36.00
C GLY A 78 12.78 17.70 36.83
N ASN A 79 11.84 16.99 36.19
CA ASN A 79 11.10 15.86 36.77
C ASN A 79 11.40 14.52 36.06
N LEU A 80 12.48 14.45 35.30
CA LEU A 80 12.96 13.26 34.62
C LEU A 80 13.93 12.48 35.53
N TYR A 81 13.69 11.18 35.65
CA TYR A 81 14.51 10.26 36.43
C TYR A 81 14.93 9.06 35.57
N ALA A 82 16.08 8.46 35.85
CA ALA A 82 16.62 7.30 35.16
C ALA A 82 16.98 6.17 36.14
N TYR A 83 16.88 4.92 35.69
CA TYR A 83 17.32 3.76 36.46
C TYR A 83 18.00 2.74 35.56
N THR A 84 19.27 2.44 35.87
CA THR A 84 20.02 1.36 35.23
C THR A 84 19.76 0.06 35.97
N ILE A 85 19.35 -0.97 35.23
CA ILE A 85 18.76 -2.19 35.75
C ILE A 85 19.88 -3.19 36.10
N PRO A 86 19.89 -3.75 37.34
CA PRO A 86 21.01 -4.57 37.83
C PRO A 86 20.84 -6.09 37.60
N GLY A 87 19.94 -6.52 36.71
CA GLY A 87 19.58 -7.93 36.54
C GLY A 87 18.44 -8.14 35.55
N ASN A 88 17.86 -9.33 35.56
CA ASN A 88 16.78 -9.67 34.64
C ASN A 88 15.42 -9.60 35.32
N PHE A 89 14.50 -8.83 34.75
CA PHE A 89 13.15 -8.57 35.26
C PHE A 89 12.18 -8.38 34.10
N ASP A 90 10.92 -8.80 34.23
CA ASP A 90 9.89 -8.69 33.19
C ASP A 90 8.76 -7.72 33.56
N MET A 91 8.68 -7.33 34.84
CA MET A 91 7.65 -6.41 35.35
C MET A 91 8.26 -5.16 36.00
N ILE A 92 7.55 -4.04 35.89
CA ILE A 92 7.98 -2.73 36.38
C ILE A 92 6.83 -1.92 37.00
N ILE A 93 7.14 -1.25 38.12
CA ILE A 93 6.30 -0.21 38.76
C ILE A 93 7.15 1.03 39.03
N PHE A 94 6.63 2.19 38.61
CA PHE A 94 7.16 3.49 39.05
C PHE A 94 6.34 4.04 40.20
N ASN A 95 7.00 4.56 41.24
CA ASN A 95 6.33 5.12 42.40
C ASN A 95 7.12 6.22 43.11
N ASN A 96 6.47 6.95 44.03
CA ASN A 96 7.08 8.03 44.82
C ASN A 96 7.48 7.63 46.26
N GLY A 97 7.57 6.34 46.55
CA GLY A 97 7.79 5.78 47.88
C GLY A 97 6.49 5.53 48.66
N SER A 98 5.32 5.68 48.02
CA SER A 98 4.01 5.42 48.65
C SER A 98 3.06 4.66 47.72
N ASP A 99 2.12 3.91 48.32
CA ASP A 99 1.11 3.15 47.58
C ASP A 99 0.10 4.05 46.84
N ALA A 100 -0.07 5.30 47.28
CA ALA A 100 -0.97 6.27 46.66
C ALA A 100 -0.37 6.94 45.41
N GLY A 101 0.93 6.84 45.21
CA GLY A 101 1.66 7.45 44.08
C GLY A 101 2.46 6.41 43.33
N LYS A 102 1.78 5.42 42.73
CA LYS A 102 2.38 4.35 41.93
C LYS A 102 1.60 4.07 40.65
N THR A 103 2.25 3.46 39.67
CA THR A 103 1.58 2.85 38.51
C THR A 103 0.87 1.55 38.89
N GLY A 104 0.04 1.05 37.96
CA GLY A 104 -0.32 -0.37 37.93
C GLY A 104 0.91 -1.24 37.63
N ASP A 105 0.69 -2.55 37.64
CA ASP A 105 1.71 -3.51 37.24
C ASP A 105 1.85 -3.44 35.71
N MET A 106 3.06 -3.23 35.22
CA MET A 106 3.33 -3.07 33.78
C MET A 106 4.41 -4.05 33.35
N ASP A 107 4.31 -4.56 32.13
CA ASP A 107 5.41 -5.29 31.51
C ASP A 107 6.57 -4.32 31.23
N PHE A 108 7.81 -4.83 31.33
CA PHE A 108 8.99 -4.08 30.92
C PHE A 108 8.95 -3.81 29.41
N PRO A 109 9.09 -2.56 28.96
CA PRO A 109 8.88 -2.19 27.55
C PRO A 109 10.14 -2.30 26.66
N GLY A 110 11.29 -2.66 27.23
CA GLY A 110 12.59 -2.64 26.56
C GLY A 110 13.51 -1.51 27.06
N ASP A 111 14.76 -1.54 26.59
CA ASP A 111 15.82 -0.56 26.91
C ASP A 111 15.52 0.85 26.34
N ASN A 112 16.03 1.88 27.01
CA ASN A 112 15.90 3.31 26.66
C ASN A 112 14.46 3.82 26.48
N LYS A 113 13.50 3.24 27.22
CA LYS A 113 12.10 3.69 27.19
C LYS A 113 11.83 4.75 28.25
N LEU A 114 11.04 5.76 27.88
CA LEU A 114 10.51 6.81 28.74
C LEU A 114 9.02 6.56 29.05
N TYR A 115 8.69 6.47 30.33
CA TYR A 115 7.31 6.47 30.80
C TYR A 115 6.87 7.87 31.23
N ASP A 116 5.78 8.38 30.67
CA ASP A 116 5.11 9.58 31.17
C ASP A 116 4.01 9.20 32.15
N PHE A 117 4.22 9.53 33.43
CA PHE A 117 3.29 9.16 34.50
C PHE A 117 1.92 9.83 34.38
N MET A 118 1.86 11.06 33.85
CA MET A 118 0.61 11.81 33.74
C MET A 118 -0.16 11.42 32.49
N ALA A 119 0.55 11.13 31.39
CA ALA A 119 -0.03 10.70 30.13
C ALA A 119 -0.32 9.20 30.07
N ASN A 120 0.26 8.40 30.99
CA ASN A 120 0.13 6.94 31.04
C ASN A 120 0.55 6.27 29.72
N THR A 121 1.67 6.72 29.15
CA THR A 121 2.20 6.27 27.86
C THR A 121 3.70 6.03 27.91
N TRP A 122 4.17 5.13 27.05
CA TRP A 122 5.59 4.88 26.78
C TRP A 122 6.01 5.57 25.49
N SER A 123 7.26 6.03 25.44
CA SER A 123 7.93 6.57 24.25
C SER A 123 9.42 6.21 24.27
N ASP A 124 10.12 6.40 23.15
CA ASP A 124 11.59 6.31 23.14
C ASP A 124 12.19 7.52 23.86
N TYR A 125 13.14 7.29 24.76
CA TYR A 125 13.92 8.37 25.33
C TYR A 125 14.98 8.83 24.32
N ILE A 126 14.93 10.10 23.93
CA ILE A 126 15.98 10.76 23.14
C ILE A 126 16.70 11.72 24.09
N ASP A 127 17.98 11.48 24.37
CA ASP A 127 18.76 12.41 25.18
C ASP A 127 18.89 13.75 24.45
N SER A 128 18.44 14.82 25.09
CA SER A 128 18.39 16.18 24.53
C SER A 128 19.78 16.79 24.29
N LYS A 129 20.85 16.00 24.40
CA LYS A 129 22.25 16.36 24.10
C LYS A 129 22.80 15.71 22.84
N GLU A 130 22.14 14.70 22.27
CA GLU A 130 22.63 14.07 21.05
C GLU A 130 22.24 14.89 19.81
N PRO A 131 23.10 14.93 18.77
CA PRO A 131 22.76 15.50 17.47
C PRO A 131 21.49 14.86 16.90
N ALA A 132 20.60 15.67 16.33
CA ALA A 132 19.42 15.19 15.64
C ALA A 132 18.98 16.14 14.52
N VAL A 133 18.14 15.63 13.61
CA VAL A 133 17.46 16.43 12.58
C VAL A 133 15.95 16.30 12.77
N VAL A 134 15.24 17.43 12.77
CA VAL A 134 13.78 17.48 12.80
C VAL A 134 13.28 17.89 11.41
N SER A 135 12.34 17.13 10.86
CA SER A 135 11.64 17.46 9.61
C SER A 135 10.32 18.17 9.92
N SER A 136 9.97 19.20 9.15
CA SER A 136 8.67 19.87 9.21
C SER A 136 7.52 19.05 8.64
N VAL A 137 7.85 17.98 7.90
CA VAL A 137 6.88 17.06 7.29
C VAL A 137 7.09 15.67 7.86
N ALA A 138 6.01 15.00 8.23
CA ALA A 138 6.05 13.65 8.77
C ALA A 138 6.65 12.67 7.74
N ASP A 139 7.36 11.66 8.26
CA ASP A 139 7.79 10.53 7.46
C ASP A 139 6.59 9.83 6.82
N GLN A 140 6.79 9.20 5.67
CA GLN A 140 5.77 8.55 4.84
C GLN A 140 4.70 9.47 4.23
N THR A 141 4.88 10.79 4.29
CA THR A 141 3.91 11.74 3.69
C THR A 141 3.82 11.57 2.17
N ALA A 142 2.60 11.49 1.65
CA ALA A 142 2.31 11.51 0.20
C ALA A 142 1.89 12.91 -0.28
N PHE A 143 2.18 13.25 -1.53
CA PHE A 143 1.79 14.53 -2.15
C PHE A 143 1.54 14.41 -3.66
N THR A 144 0.70 15.29 -4.22
CA THR A 144 0.30 15.29 -5.65
C THR A 144 0.82 16.49 -6.43
N THR A 145 1.40 17.49 -5.75
CA THR A 145 2.05 18.62 -6.39
C THR A 145 3.35 18.20 -7.07
N GLU A 146 3.85 19.00 -8.02
CA GLU A 146 5.14 18.69 -8.66
C GLU A 146 6.28 18.62 -7.62
N THR A 147 6.17 19.44 -6.57
CA THR A 147 7.15 19.51 -5.49
C THR A 147 6.53 19.51 -4.10
N LEU A 148 7.27 18.99 -3.11
CA LEU A 148 7.01 19.13 -1.68
C LEU A 148 8.21 19.82 -1.01
N SER A 149 7.96 20.86 -0.20
CA SER A 149 9.01 21.56 0.55
C SER A 149 9.10 21.01 1.98
N VAL A 150 10.28 20.53 2.38
CA VAL A 150 10.57 19.99 3.71
C VAL A 150 11.63 20.86 4.39
N LEU A 151 11.28 21.49 5.50
CA LEU A 151 12.24 22.20 6.35
C LEU A 151 12.91 21.18 7.29
N LEU A 152 14.23 21.10 7.23
CA LEU A 152 15.07 20.34 8.13
C LEU A 152 15.73 21.27 9.14
N THR A 153 15.62 20.97 10.43
CA THR A 153 16.22 21.77 11.51
C THR A 153 17.14 20.89 12.36
N LEU A 154 18.39 21.33 12.54
CA LEU A 154 19.36 20.68 13.42
C LEU A 154 19.00 20.91 14.90
N LYS A 155 19.24 19.89 15.71
CA LYS A 155 19.21 19.94 17.18
C LYS A 155 20.53 19.40 17.70
N ASN A 156 21.16 20.15 18.60
CA ASN A 156 22.45 19.79 19.24
C ASN A 156 23.55 19.38 18.24
N ALA A 157 23.52 19.93 17.04
CA ALA A 157 24.47 19.63 15.98
C ALA A 157 25.05 20.93 15.42
N THR A 158 26.30 20.88 14.95
CA THR A 158 26.99 22.00 14.31
C THR A 158 26.78 22.01 12.81
N SER A 159 26.61 20.83 12.20
CA SER A 159 26.36 20.67 10.78
C SER A 159 25.59 19.38 10.51
N GLY A 160 25.01 19.28 9.33
CA GLY A 160 24.35 18.08 8.84
C GLY A 160 24.45 17.97 7.32
N THR A 161 24.03 16.84 6.78
CA THR A 161 23.89 16.67 5.33
C THR A 161 22.51 16.13 4.98
N TYR A 162 22.07 16.34 3.75
CA TYR A 162 20.92 15.62 3.19
C TYR A 162 21.22 15.09 1.78
N SER A 163 20.60 13.98 1.41
CA SER A 163 20.68 13.36 0.08
C SER A 163 19.28 12.92 -0.37
N ILE A 164 18.94 13.22 -1.62
CA ILE A 164 17.64 12.88 -2.22
C ILE A 164 17.85 11.76 -3.24
N ASP A 165 17.10 10.66 -3.09
CA ASP A 165 17.12 9.50 -3.99
C ASP A 165 18.53 8.93 -4.26
N GLY A 166 19.38 8.92 -3.23
CA GLY A 166 20.78 8.48 -3.32
C GLY A 166 21.69 9.45 -4.08
N GLY A 167 21.26 10.69 -4.29
CA GLY A 167 22.09 11.76 -4.84
C GLY A 167 23.23 12.15 -3.92
N ALA A 168 24.11 13.04 -4.39
CA ALA A 168 25.24 13.47 -3.56
C ALA A 168 24.77 14.25 -2.30
N PRO A 169 25.39 13.98 -1.12
CA PRO A 169 25.05 14.71 0.09
C PRO A 169 25.32 16.21 -0.01
N ILE A 170 24.38 17.02 0.47
CA ILE A 170 24.49 18.49 0.54
C ILE A 170 24.59 18.90 2.01
N THR A 171 25.64 19.64 2.36
CA THR A 171 25.85 20.13 3.73
C THR A 171 24.99 21.35 4.05
N PHE A 172 24.50 21.43 5.29
CA PHE A 172 23.80 22.60 5.83
C PHE A 172 24.15 22.84 7.31
N THR A 173 23.87 24.07 7.77
CA THR A 173 24.02 24.51 9.16
C THR A 173 22.70 25.10 9.65
N ASP A 174 22.39 24.91 10.93
CA ASP A 174 21.15 25.34 11.59
C ASP A 174 19.86 24.72 11.01
N GLU A 175 19.43 25.17 9.83
CA GLU A 175 18.26 24.66 9.13
C GLU A 175 18.39 24.82 7.60
N THR A 176 17.63 24.02 6.85
CA THR A 176 17.58 24.12 5.38
C THR A 176 16.23 23.64 4.84
N THR A 177 15.79 24.19 3.71
CA THR A 177 14.58 23.73 3.01
C THR A 177 14.97 22.87 1.82
N VAL A 178 14.53 21.61 1.85
CA VAL A 178 14.71 20.64 0.78
C VAL A 178 13.45 20.60 -0.09
N VAL A 179 13.62 20.65 -1.41
CA VAL A 179 12.52 20.53 -2.38
C VAL A 179 12.53 19.14 -2.98
N LEU A 180 11.51 18.34 -2.68
CA LEU A 180 11.36 16.97 -3.13
C LEU A 180 10.44 16.88 -4.36
N GLY A 181 10.62 15.86 -5.20
CA GLY A 181 9.67 15.49 -6.26
C GLY A 181 9.86 16.19 -7.60
N GLN A 182 10.59 17.32 -7.67
CA GLN A 182 10.83 18.05 -8.93
C GLN A 182 11.38 17.10 -10.00
N GLY A 183 10.72 17.03 -11.15
CA GLY A 183 11.16 16.22 -12.29
C GLY A 183 10.94 14.71 -12.14
N LYS A 184 10.56 14.22 -10.95
CA LYS A 184 10.30 12.81 -10.68
C LYS A 184 8.93 12.38 -11.20
N LYS A 185 8.80 11.13 -11.64
CA LYS A 185 7.54 10.48 -12.02
C LYS A 185 6.60 10.36 -10.80
N GLY A 186 5.29 10.42 -11.03
CA GLY A 186 4.33 10.13 -9.96
C GLY A 186 4.28 8.64 -9.62
N ASN A 187 3.50 8.31 -8.60
CA ASN A 187 3.36 6.98 -8.02
C ASN A 187 4.71 6.31 -7.69
N THR A 188 5.67 7.11 -7.22
CA THR A 188 7.01 6.63 -6.81
C THR A 188 7.42 7.21 -5.46
N SER A 189 8.27 6.47 -4.74
CA SER A 189 8.83 6.90 -3.46
C SER A 189 10.06 7.79 -3.64
N ILE A 190 10.28 8.71 -2.71
CA ILE A 190 11.42 9.61 -2.60
C ILE A 190 12.12 9.34 -1.28
N SER A 191 13.40 8.98 -1.33
CA SER A 191 14.21 8.82 -0.11
C SER A 191 14.94 10.13 0.20
N LEU A 192 14.82 10.63 1.43
CA LEU A 192 15.59 11.75 1.96
C LEU A 192 16.45 11.26 3.13
N LEU A 193 17.71 10.93 2.84
CA LEU A 193 18.70 10.60 3.86
C LEU A 193 19.22 11.89 4.49
N VAL A 194 19.19 12.01 5.81
CA VAL A 194 19.74 13.15 6.56
C VAL A 194 20.75 12.70 7.58
N THR A 195 21.77 13.53 7.82
CA THR A 195 22.75 13.33 8.90
C THR A 195 22.91 14.59 9.72
N ALA A 196 23.37 14.45 10.97
CA ALA A 196 23.75 15.55 11.85
C ALA A 196 24.98 15.19 12.69
N THR A 197 25.85 16.16 12.98
CA THR A 197 27.04 15.98 13.82
C THR A 197 27.37 17.23 14.62
N ASP A 198 27.86 17.04 15.85
CA ASP A 198 28.47 18.11 16.65
C ASP A 198 30.01 18.16 16.51
N GLY A 199 30.58 17.30 15.65
CA GLY A 199 32.02 17.09 15.48
C GLY A 199 32.57 15.90 16.26
N THR A 200 31.76 15.29 17.14
CA THR A 200 32.11 14.09 17.93
C THR A 200 31.08 12.98 17.75
N LEU A 201 29.79 13.29 17.94
CA LEU A 201 28.66 12.39 17.80
C LEU A 201 28.01 12.56 16.42
N ASN A 202 27.41 11.49 15.91
CA ASN A 202 26.78 11.46 14.59
C ASN A 202 25.37 10.87 14.68
N TYR A 203 24.45 11.44 13.89
CA TYR A 203 23.08 11.01 13.72
C TYR A 203 22.80 10.79 12.23
N GLU A 204 21.99 9.78 11.92
CA GLU A 204 21.54 9.46 10.57
C GLU A 204 20.07 9.01 10.61
N LYS A 205 19.25 9.51 9.67
CA LYS A 205 17.88 9.06 9.46
C LYS A 205 17.49 9.16 8.00
N THR A 206 16.73 8.21 7.50
CA THR A 206 16.08 8.29 6.19
C THR A 206 14.60 8.57 6.38
N TYR A 207 14.09 9.62 5.72
CA TYR A 207 12.66 9.85 5.54
C TYR A 207 12.24 9.35 4.16
N THR A 208 11.05 8.78 4.06
CA THR A 208 10.44 8.33 2.81
C THR A 208 9.20 9.15 2.52
N PHE A 209 9.05 9.64 1.28
CA PHE A 209 7.87 10.38 0.82
C PHE A 209 7.32 9.73 -0.45
N THR A 210 6.04 9.93 -0.76
CA THR A 210 5.44 9.36 -1.98
C THR A 210 4.89 10.46 -2.87
N LYS A 211 5.45 10.63 -4.07
CA LYS A 211 4.85 11.51 -5.09
C LYS A 211 3.77 10.71 -5.80
N ARG A 212 2.55 11.25 -5.87
CA ARG A 212 1.40 10.61 -6.53
C ARG A 212 1.01 11.36 -7.80
N TYR A 213 0.59 10.62 -8.82
CA TYR A 213 0.00 11.18 -10.03
C TYR A 213 -1.49 10.89 -10.05
N LYS A 214 -2.28 11.94 -10.27
CA LYS A 214 -3.73 11.83 -10.52
C LYS A 214 -3.97 12.12 -12.00
N ALA A 215 -4.43 11.11 -12.74
CA ALA A 215 -4.98 11.34 -14.06
C ALA A 215 -6.27 12.17 -13.91
N PRO A 216 -6.50 13.20 -14.74
CA PRO A 216 -7.80 13.87 -14.80
C PRO A 216 -8.90 12.85 -15.10
N SER A 217 -10.01 12.88 -14.36
CA SER A 217 -11.15 12.01 -14.63
C SER A 217 -11.60 12.15 -16.08
N ALA A 218 -11.86 11.02 -16.75
CA ALA A 218 -12.58 11.05 -18.02
C ALA A 218 -13.99 11.58 -17.72
N GLY A 219 -14.34 12.75 -18.26
CA GLY A 219 -15.66 13.32 -18.02
C GLY A 219 -16.75 12.41 -18.61
N THR A 220 -17.75 12.08 -17.81
CA THR A 220 -19.02 11.53 -18.29
C THR A 220 -20.09 12.62 -18.25
N SER A 221 -20.99 12.59 -19.24
CA SER A 221 -22.00 13.62 -19.54
C SER A 221 -23.30 13.46 -18.74
N ASP A 222 -23.97 14.57 -18.45
CA ASP A 222 -25.30 14.73 -17.82
C ASP A 222 -26.51 14.06 -18.55
N GLU A 223 -26.32 13.04 -19.39
CA GLU A 223 -27.36 12.47 -20.28
C GLU A 223 -28.11 11.24 -19.72
N ASP A 224 -27.56 10.52 -18.75
CA ASP A 224 -28.23 9.40 -18.05
C ASP A 224 -28.81 9.82 -16.69
N GLY A 225 -28.97 11.12 -16.44
CA GLY A 225 -29.63 11.63 -15.22
C GLY A 225 -28.86 11.43 -13.92
N HIS A 226 -27.62 10.93 -13.97
CA HIS A 226 -26.75 10.84 -12.80
C HIS A 226 -26.55 12.20 -12.12
N THR A 227 -26.31 12.22 -10.81
CA THR A 227 -26.07 13.47 -10.06
C THR A 227 -24.65 13.60 -9.55
N THR A 228 -23.86 12.53 -9.64
CA THR A 228 -22.43 12.51 -9.30
C THR A 228 -21.58 12.19 -10.53
N GLN A 229 -20.29 12.51 -10.47
CA GLN A 229 -19.36 12.18 -11.54
C GLN A 229 -18.89 10.72 -11.39
N ALA A 230 -18.42 10.13 -12.50
CA ALA A 230 -17.67 8.88 -12.43
C ALA A 230 -16.54 9.00 -11.41
N LEU A 231 -16.40 7.97 -10.57
CA LEU A 231 -15.31 7.90 -9.61
C LEU A 231 -13.96 7.79 -10.32
N SER A 232 -12.92 8.28 -9.66
CA SER A 232 -11.55 8.36 -10.19
C SER A 232 -10.57 7.66 -9.25
N GLY A 233 -9.33 7.46 -9.69
CA GLY A 233 -8.34 6.70 -8.93
C GLY A 233 -8.23 5.29 -9.50
N TYR A 234 -8.49 4.27 -8.67
CA TYR A 234 -8.52 2.87 -9.11
C TYR A 234 -9.90 2.39 -9.55
N PHE A 235 -10.97 3.13 -9.20
CA PHE A 235 -12.29 2.98 -9.81
C PHE A 235 -12.29 3.48 -11.25
N SER A 236 -13.10 2.83 -12.11
CA SER A 236 -13.33 3.31 -13.46
C SER A 236 -14.69 2.91 -14.02
N THR A 237 -15.36 3.84 -14.69
CA THR A 237 -16.51 3.58 -15.55
C THR A 237 -16.08 3.75 -17.02
N ASN A 238 -16.27 2.72 -17.84
CA ASN A 238 -15.81 2.61 -19.22
C ASN A 238 -14.32 2.96 -19.38
N PRO A 239 -13.40 2.20 -18.75
CA PRO A 239 -11.96 2.51 -18.76
C PRO A 239 -11.43 2.63 -20.19
N GLY A 240 -10.79 3.76 -20.50
CA GLY A 240 -10.30 4.05 -21.86
C GLY A 240 -11.39 4.25 -22.91
N GLY A 241 -12.63 4.52 -22.51
CA GLY A 241 -13.77 4.62 -23.42
C GLY A 241 -14.25 3.27 -23.96
N GLN A 242 -13.85 2.16 -23.34
CA GLN A 242 -14.29 0.82 -23.72
C GLN A 242 -15.77 0.63 -23.42
N VAL A 243 -16.49 -0.01 -24.34
CA VAL A 243 -17.95 -0.20 -24.28
C VAL A 243 -18.33 -1.67 -24.49
N GLY A 244 -17.42 -2.58 -24.19
CA GLY A 244 -17.58 -4.00 -24.49
C GLY A 244 -17.23 -4.36 -25.94
N ALA A 245 -17.51 -5.61 -26.32
CA ALA A 245 -17.21 -6.13 -27.66
C ALA A 245 -18.40 -6.83 -28.33
N ASN A 246 -18.52 -6.68 -29.65
CA ASN A 246 -19.41 -7.51 -30.46
C ASN A 246 -18.81 -8.91 -30.62
N LYS A 247 -19.22 -9.83 -29.74
CA LYS A 247 -18.70 -11.18 -29.60
C LYS A 247 -19.77 -12.09 -28.98
N THR A 248 -19.95 -13.28 -29.53
CA THR A 248 -20.74 -14.35 -28.91
C THR A 248 -19.90 -15.01 -27.82
N ILE A 249 -20.49 -15.15 -26.63
CA ILE A 249 -19.90 -15.83 -25.47
C ILE A 249 -20.66 -17.12 -25.20
N THR A 250 -19.94 -18.18 -24.81
CA THR A 250 -20.55 -19.42 -24.30
C THR A 250 -20.76 -19.29 -22.79
N ILE A 251 -21.97 -19.54 -22.29
CA ILE A 251 -22.25 -19.52 -20.85
C ILE A 251 -22.05 -20.93 -20.29
N ASP A 252 -20.82 -21.24 -19.85
CA ASP A 252 -20.41 -22.57 -19.39
C ASP A 252 -19.47 -22.58 -18.16
N GLY A 253 -19.13 -21.41 -17.62
CA GLY A 253 -18.21 -21.23 -16.49
C GLY A 253 -16.73 -21.26 -16.88
N ASP A 254 -16.40 -21.15 -18.17
CA ASP A 254 -15.03 -20.99 -18.69
C ASP A 254 -14.72 -19.52 -18.99
N ILE A 255 -13.81 -18.94 -18.21
CA ILE A 255 -13.44 -17.52 -18.32
C ILE A 255 -12.71 -17.17 -19.64
N SER A 256 -12.26 -18.16 -20.41
CA SER A 256 -11.39 -17.94 -21.58
C SER A 256 -12.07 -17.24 -22.77
N ASP A 257 -13.40 -17.18 -22.78
CA ASP A 257 -14.15 -16.38 -23.76
C ASP A 257 -14.07 -14.87 -23.47
N TRP A 258 -13.63 -14.46 -22.28
CA TRP A 258 -13.53 -13.07 -21.85
C TRP A 258 -12.09 -12.53 -21.97
N ASP A 259 -11.96 -11.25 -22.31
CA ASP A 259 -10.67 -10.55 -22.31
C ASP A 259 -10.84 -9.08 -21.93
N SER A 260 -9.72 -8.39 -21.70
CA SER A 260 -9.70 -7.02 -21.20
C SER A 260 -10.40 -6.00 -22.10
N SER A 261 -10.62 -6.30 -23.40
CA SER A 261 -11.32 -5.39 -24.32
C SER A 261 -12.81 -5.25 -24.01
N MET A 262 -13.36 -6.16 -23.20
CA MET A 262 -14.76 -6.17 -22.81
C MET A 262 -15.03 -5.43 -21.51
N LEU A 263 -13.99 -4.92 -20.83
CA LEU A 263 -14.11 -4.25 -19.54
C LEU A 263 -14.89 -2.94 -19.67
N ILE A 264 -15.98 -2.80 -18.90
CA ILE A 264 -16.85 -1.63 -18.90
C ILE A 264 -16.97 -0.95 -17.53
N ALA A 265 -16.61 -1.62 -16.44
CA ALA A 265 -16.43 -0.97 -15.13
C ALA A 265 -15.39 -1.72 -14.29
N GLN A 266 -14.74 -1.00 -13.39
CA GLN A 266 -13.70 -1.48 -12.49
C GLN A 266 -13.95 -0.88 -11.10
N GLY A 267 -14.16 -1.74 -10.11
CA GLY A 267 -14.13 -1.47 -8.68
C GLY A 267 -12.71 -1.60 -8.11
N VAL A 268 -12.60 -1.66 -6.80
CA VAL A 268 -11.38 -2.08 -6.11
C VAL A 268 -11.70 -3.33 -5.30
N ALA A 269 -10.70 -4.04 -4.79
CA ALA A 269 -10.96 -5.08 -3.80
C ALA A 269 -11.01 -4.43 -2.42
N ASN A 270 -11.72 -5.06 -1.49
CA ASN A 270 -11.92 -4.65 -0.10
C ASN A 270 -12.61 -3.29 0.09
N ASP A 271 -13.43 -2.88 -0.87
CA ASP A 271 -14.42 -1.82 -0.76
C ASP A 271 -15.78 -2.32 -0.25
N ASP A 272 -16.00 -3.64 -0.19
CA ASP A 272 -17.16 -4.22 0.47
C ASP A 272 -17.23 -3.85 1.97
N PRO A 273 -18.42 -3.58 2.52
CA PRO A 273 -18.54 -2.92 3.80
C PRO A 273 -18.21 -3.79 5.02
N ARG A 274 -17.85 -5.07 4.83
CA ARG A 274 -17.34 -5.90 5.94
C ARG A 274 -16.05 -5.33 6.51
N VAL A 275 -15.26 -4.61 5.71
CA VAL A 275 -13.97 -4.08 6.15
C VAL A 275 -14.10 -2.96 7.20
N TYR A 276 -15.28 -2.40 7.45
CA TYR A 276 -15.44 -1.28 8.39
C TYR A 276 -15.84 -1.69 9.81
N ARG A 277 -16.07 -2.98 10.07
CA ARG A 277 -16.62 -3.46 11.36
C ARG A 277 -15.79 -4.60 11.98
N PRO A 278 -15.65 -4.63 13.33
CA PRO A 278 -14.77 -5.57 14.05
C PRO A 278 -14.97 -7.08 13.85
N ASN A 279 -16.16 -7.55 13.43
CA ASN A 279 -16.45 -8.98 13.29
C ASN A 279 -17.15 -9.32 11.96
N SER A 280 -17.10 -8.41 10.97
CA SER A 280 -17.78 -8.63 9.69
C SER A 280 -16.96 -9.44 8.70
N MET A 281 -15.63 -9.49 8.87
CA MET A 281 -14.78 -10.37 8.06
C MET A 281 -14.98 -11.86 8.37
N TYR A 282 -15.86 -12.22 9.31
CA TYR A 282 -16.39 -13.59 9.46
C TYR A 282 -17.54 -13.90 8.48
N GLU A 283 -17.99 -12.96 7.65
CA GLU A 283 -19.03 -13.18 6.65
C GLU A 283 -18.41 -13.48 5.28
N ILE A 284 -19.17 -14.14 4.38
CA ILE A 284 -18.69 -14.37 3.01
C ILE A 284 -18.52 -13.04 2.27
N ALA A 285 -17.47 -12.95 1.45
CA ALA A 285 -17.17 -11.78 0.65
C ALA A 285 -18.23 -11.51 -0.42
N VAL A 286 -18.66 -10.26 -0.48
CA VAL A 286 -19.53 -9.71 -1.51
C VAL A 286 -18.83 -8.46 -2.01
N ASP A 287 -17.79 -8.68 -2.80
CA ASP A 287 -16.79 -7.68 -3.20
C ASP A 287 -16.63 -7.77 -4.72
N ASP A 288 -17.11 -6.76 -5.43
CA ASP A 288 -17.26 -6.70 -6.88
C ASP A 288 -16.09 -5.95 -7.51
N TYR A 289 -15.27 -6.65 -8.30
CA TYR A 289 -14.03 -6.07 -8.79
C TYR A 289 -14.12 -5.51 -10.21
N ALA A 290 -14.67 -6.25 -11.16
CA ALA A 290 -14.64 -5.84 -12.57
C ALA A 290 -15.88 -6.32 -13.33
N LEU A 291 -16.42 -5.49 -14.22
CA LEU A 291 -17.61 -5.77 -15.02
C LEU A 291 -17.26 -5.70 -16.51
N TYR A 292 -17.67 -6.73 -17.24
CA TYR A 292 -17.40 -6.93 -18.65
C TYR A 292 -18.71 -7.08 -19.43
N ALA A 293 -18.73 -6.62 -20.67
CA ALA A 293 -19.85 -6.78 -21.57
C ALA A 293 -19.44 -7.20 -22.97
N ALA A 294 -20.25 -8.07 -23.55
CA ALA A 294 -20.22 -8.44 -24.96
C ALA A 294 -21.65 -8.53 -25.52
N TRP A 295 -21.80 -8.52 -26.83
CA TRP A 295 -23.12 -8.73 -27.46
C TRP A 295 -22.99 -9.40 -28.82
N ASP A 296 -24.06 -10.06 -29.24
CA ASP A 296 -24.21 -10.53 -30.63
C ASP A 296 -25.59 -10.15 -31.19
N ASP A 297 -26.06 -10.88 -32.20
CA ASP A 297 -27.36 -10.60 -32.84
C ASP A 297 -28.55 -10.92 -31.92
N ASP A 298 -28.38 -11.83 -30.97
CA ASP A 298 -29.46 -12.42 -30.18
C ASP A 298 -29.35 -12.09 -28.68
N ASN A 299 -28.13 -11.91 -28.14
CA ASN A 299 -27.90 -11.78 -26.70
C ASN A 299 -26.96 -10.62 -26.33
N LEU A 300 -27.22 -10.07 -25.14
CA LEU A 300 -26.25 -9.33 -24.32
C LEU A 300 -25.55 -10.34 -23.40
N TYR A 301 -24.23 -10.26 -23.31
CA TYR A 301 -23.41 -11.08 -22.42
C TYR A 301 -22.76 -10.19 -21.37
N LEU A 302 -22.81 -10.62 -20.11
CA LEU A 302 -22.17 -9.94 -18.99
C LEU A 302 -21.27 -10.93 -18.26
N MET A 303 -20.14 -10.45 -17.75
CA MET A 303 -19.34 -11.16 -16.76
C MET A 303 -18.90 -10.18 -15.69
N TRP A 304 -18.90 -10.61 -14.44
CA TRP A 304 -18.29 -9.83 -13.37
C TRP A 304 -17.41 -10.70 -12.50
N GLU A 305 -16.27 -10.12 -12.13
CA GLU A 305 -15.31 -10.69 -11.20
C GLU A 305 -15.63 -10.22 -9.79
N MET A 306 -15.42 -11.11 -8.83
CA MET A 306 -15.58 -10.84 -7.41
C MET A 306 -14.32 -11.27 -6.66
N ALA A 307 -13.86 -10.41 -5.77
CA ALA A 307 -12.65 -10.63 -5.00
C ALA A 307 -12.95 -11.33 -3.67
N ASN A 308 -12.02 -12.16 -3.20
CA ASN A 308 -12.08 -12.69 -1.84
C ASN A 308 -10.72 -12.59 -1.17
N VAL A 309 -10.33 -11.37 -0.83
CA VAL A 309 -9.02 -11.01 -0.27
C VAL A 309 -8.85 -11.34 1.21
N GLN A 310 -9.69 -12.23 1.75
CA GLN A 310 -9.70 -12.61 3.17
C GLN A 310 -8.34 -13.15 3.65
N ASP A 311 -7.65 -13.91 2.80
CA ASP A 311 -6.32 -14.51 3.04
C ASP A 311 -5.20 -13.47 3.25
N VAL A 312 -5.36 -12.24 2.73
CA VAL A 312 -4.37 -11.16 2.88
C VAL A 312 -4.87 -10.03 3.80
N VAL A 313 -6.16 -9.68 3.76
CA VAL A 313 -6.75 -8.61 4.57
C VAL A 313 -7.06 -9.06 5.99
N ALA A 314 -7.45 -10.32 6.18
CA ALA A 314 -7.93 -10.86 7.45
C ALA A 314 -7.55 -12.34 7.66
N PRO A 315 -6.24 -12.69 7.58
CA PRO A 315 -5.78 -14.09 7.54
C PRO A 315 -6.14 -14.93 8.78
N ASN A 316 -6.45 -14.27 9.90
CA ASN A 316 -6.83 -14.95 11.14
C ASN A 316 -8.33 -15.34 11.18
N ASP A 317 -9.14 -14.77 10.30
CA ASP A 317 -10.56 -15.06 10.19
C ASP A 317 -10.78 -15.99 8.99
N ASP A 318 -10.58 -17.30 9.21
CA ASP A 318 -10.60 -18.31 8.15
C ASP A 318 -12.01 -18.75 7.74
N PHE A 319 -13.05 -18.28 8.43
CA PHE A 319 -14.42 -18.69 8.18
C PHE A 319 -14.82 -18.48 6.71
N PRO A 320 -14.66 -17.30 6.08
CA PRO A 320 -15.05 -17.10 4.69
C PRO A 320 -14.30 -18.01 3.71
N LEU A 321 -13.02 -18.30 3.98
CA LEU A 321 -12.19 -19.20 3.16
C LEU A 321 -12.68 -20.64 3.20
N SER A 322 -13.32 -21.05 4.30
CA SER A 322 -13.81 -22.42 4.51
C SER A 322 -15.26 -22.65 4.07
N GLN A 323 -16.00 -21.59 3.76
CA GLN A 323 -17.44 -21.66 3.46
C GLN A 323 -17.76 -21.98 1.99
N GLY A 324 -16.76 -21.96 1.10
CA GLY A 324 -16.97 -22.11 -0.34
C GLY A 324 -17.43 -20.81 -0.99
N ASN A 325 -17.84 -20.89 -2.26
CA ASN A 325 -18.07 -19.71 -3.10
C ASN A 325 -19.49 -19.16 -2.98
N LEU A 326 -19.67 -17.90 -3.40
CA LEU A 326 -20.91 -17.16 -3.21
C LEU A 326 -22.13 -17.82 -3.88
N TRP A 327 -21.94 -18.54 -4.98
CA TRP A 327 -23.01 -19.23 -5.72
C TRP A 327 -23.63 -20.45 -5.01
N ILE A 328 -23.19 -20.80 -3.80
CA ILE A 328 -23.94 -21.75 -2.97
C ILE A 328 -25.00 -21.06 -2.11
N TYR A 329 -24.90 -19.74 -1.96
CA TYR A 329 -25.80 -18.92 -1.15
C TYR A 329 -26.98 -18.41 -1.97
N ASN A 330 -28.06 -18.05 -1.30
CA ASN A 330 -29.24 -17.46 -1.92
C ASN A 330 -29.27 -15.95 -1.62
N LEU A 331 -28.33 -15.21 -2.22
CA LEU A 331 -28.25 -13.75 -2.06
C LEU A 331 -28.77 -13.05 -3.32
N PRO A 332 -29.61 -12.01 -3.20
CA PRO A 332 -30.07 -11.24 -4.34
C PRO A 332 -28.95 -10.51 -5.09
N VAL A 333 -29.08 -10.45 -6.41
CA VAL A 333 -28.28 -9.61 -7.30
C VAL A 333 -29.24 -8.87 -8.23
N PHE A 334 -28.97 -7.59 -8.44
CA PHE A 334 -29.77 -6.72 -9.30
C PHE A 334 -28.93 -6.12 -10.42
N LEU A 335 -29.49 -6.07 -11.62
CA LEU A 335 -28.95 -5.30 -12.74
C LEU A 335 -29.92 -4.17 -13.07
N GLY A 336 -29.47 -2.94 -12.90
CA GLY A 336 -30.15 -1.76 -13.42
C GLY A 336 -29.70 -1.51 -14.86
N ILE A 337 -30.64 -1.53 -15.80
CA ILE A 337 -30.35 -1.36 -17.23
C ILE A 337 -31.13 -0.16 -17.75
N SER A 338 -30.41 0.70 -18.48
CA SER A 338 -30.98 1.78 -19.26
C SER A 338 -30.93 1.44 -20.75
N THR A 339 -32.09 1.11 -21.31
CA THR A 339 -32.30 0.81 -22.72
C THR A 339 -33.05 1.90 -23.48
N ASP A 340 -33.91 2.66 -22.80
CA ASP A 340 -34.74 3.72 -23.39
C ASP A 340 -34.64 5.01 -22.54
N PRO A 341 -33.85 6.01 -22.97
CA PRO A 341 -33.63 7.25 -22.20
C PRO A 341 -34.89 8.11 -22.04
N SER A 342 -36.02 7.73 -22.66
CA SER A 342 -37.30 8.43 -22.49
C SER A 342 -38.17 7.89 -21.35
N LYS A 343 -37.80 6.76 -20.74
CA LYS A 343 -38.51 6.13 -19.64
C LYS A 343 -37.59 6.03 -18.43
N THR A 344 -37.98 6.56 -17.29
CA THR A 344 -37.15 6.49 -16.09
C THR A 344 -37.91 5.81 -14.96
N GLY A 345 -37.22 4.96 -14.20
CA GLY A 345 -37.69 4.36 -12.97
C GLY A 345 -36.74 4.72 -11.83
N ASP A 346 -37.30 4.93 -10.65
CA ASP A 346 -36.56 5.28 -9.43
C ASP A 346 -36.25 4.07 -8.53
N GLY A 347 -36.52 2.86 -9.03
CA GLY A 347 -36.42 1.61 -8.28
C GLY A 347 -37.70 1.18 -7.58
N SER A 348 -38.72 2.05 -7.51
CA SER A 348 -39.98 1.74 -6.82
C SER A 348 -40.87 0.77 -7.58
N PHE A 349 -41.58 -0.08 -6.84
CA PHE A 349 -42.55 -1.03 -7.39
C PHE A 349 -43.99 -0.59 -7.08
N VAL A 350 -44.95 -0.99 -7.91
CA VAL A 350 -46.38 -0.69 -7.70
C VAL A 350 -46.87 -1.12 -6.32
N THR A 351 -46.38 -2.25 -5.81
CA THR A 351 -46.82 -2.83 -4.53
C THR A 351 -45.73 -2.88 -3.45
N ALA A 352 -44.53 -2.35 -3.71
CA ALA A 352 -43.40 -2.39 -2.79
C ALA A 352 -42.49 -1.17 -2.96
N PRO A 353 -41.78 -0.73 -1.91
CA PRO A 353 -40.90 0.43 -2.00
C PRO A 353 -39.71 0.21 -2.95
N SER A 354 -39.21 -1.02 -3.07
CA SER A 354 -38.11 -1.38 -3.95
C SER A 354 -38.21 -2.85 -4.38
N VAL A 355 -37.29 -3.29 -5.25
CA VAL A 355 -37.17 -4.71 -5.62
C VAL A 355 -36.82 -5.53 -4.39
N TRP A 356 -37.61 -6.57 -4.11
CA TRP A 356 -37.44 -7.52 -3.01
C TRP A 356 -37.16 -6.89 -1.64
N ASP A 357 -37.76 -5.72 -1.37
CA ASP A 357 -37.58 -4.94 -0.14
C ASP A 357 -36.11 -4.58 0.15
N SER A 358 -35.32 -4.37 -0.91
CA SER A 358 -33.87 -4.16 -0.84
C SER A 358 -33.42 -2.75 -0.48
N GLY A 359 -34.31 -1.79 -0.21
CA GLY A 359 -33.89 -0.40 0.02
C GLY A 359 -33.25 0.35 -1.18
N ILE A 360 -32.89 -0.35 -2.27
CA ILE A 360 -32.19 0.23 -3.43
C ILE A 360 -33.14 1.08 -4.30
N THR A 361 -32.71 2.30 -4.55
CA THR A 361 -33.38 3.31 -5.38
C THR A 361 -32.41 3.95 -6.36
N PHE A 362 -32.93 4.66 -7.35
CA PHE A 362 -32.14 5.20 -8.45
C PHE A 362 -32.46 6.66 -8.72
N THR A 363 -31.44 7.51 -8.61
CA THR A 363 -31.46 8.83 -9.24
C THR A 363 -30.96 8.74 -10.68
N THR A 364 -29.91 7.94 -10.90
CA THR A 364 -29.41 7.62 -12.23
C THR A 364 -30.47 6.85 -13.02
N HIS A 365 -30.64 7.19 -14.29
CA HIS A 365 -31.71 6.68 -15.15
C HIS A 365 -31.61 5.17 -15.38
N ILE A 366 -32.64 4.42 -14.98
CA ILE A 366 -32.87 3.02 -15.39
C ILE A 366 -34.32 2.83 -15.86
N ASP A 367 -34.57 1.88 -16.75
CA ASP A 367 -35.93 1.53 -17.22
C ASP A 367 -36.24 0.04 -17.14
N THR A 368 -35.20 -0.77 -16.97
CA THR A 368 -35.28 -2.22 -16.91
C THR A 368 -34.45 -2.71 -15.73
N LEU A 369 -35.02 -3.64 -14.95
CA LEU A 369 -34.36 -4.26 -13.82
C LEU A 369 -34.32 -5.78 -14.01
N VAL A 370 -33.15 -6.39 -13.83
CA VAL A 370 -33.02 -7.85 -13.78
C VAL A 370 -32.72 -8.26 -12.35
N ALA A 371 -33.47 -9.21 -11.79
CA ALA A 371 -33.27 -9.69 -10.43
C ALA A 371 -33.13 -11.21 -10.40
N PHE A 372 -32.12 -11.70 -9.70
CA PHE A 372 -31.84 -13.13 -9.53
C PHE A 372 -31.13 -13.37 -8.21
N SER A 373 -30.98 -14.64 -7.81
CA SER A 373 -30.11 -15.00 -6.70
C SER A 373 -28.81 -15.64 -7.18
N THR A 374 -27.74 -15.46 -6.39
CA THR A 374 -26.39 -15.95 -6.67
C THR A 374 -26.32 -17.45 -6.99
N ASN A 375 -27.14 -18.29 -6.35
CA ASN A 375 -27.23 -19.72 -6.67
C ASN A 375 -28.27 -20.09 -7.77
N GLY A 376 -28.89 -19.11 -8.41
CA GLY A 376 -29.91 -19.30 -9.44
C GLY A 376 -31.23 -19.91 -8.95
N SER A 377 -31.46 -19.98 -7.63
CA SER A 377 -32.70 -20.58 -7.08
C SER A 377 -33.91 -19.65 -7.15
N ASN A 378 -33.71 -18.34 -7.31
CA ASN A 378 -34.76 -17.35 -7.49
C ASN A 378 -34.42 -16.44 -8.68
N GLY A 379 -35.39 -16.15 -9.53
CA GLY A 379 -35.16 -15.52 -10.83
C GLY A 379 -34.40 -16.43 -11.80
N PRO A 380 -33.80 -15.88 -12.87
CA PRO A 380 -33.76 -14.47 -13.23
C PRO A 380 -35.11 -13.94 -13.73
N PHE A 381 -35.54 -12.79 -13.22
CA PHE A 381 -36.73 -12.04 -13.68
C PHE A 381 -36.31 -10.73 -14.33
N ILE A 382 -37.08 -10.29 -15.33
CA ILE A 382 -36.95 -8.96 -15.92
C ILE A 382 -38.21 -8.15 -15.58
N TYR A 383 -38.02 -6.96 -15.04
CA TYR A 383 -39.04 -5.96 -14.76
C TYR A 383 -38.79 -4.74 -15.63
N GLN A 384 -39.85 -4.22 -16.27
CA GLN A 384 -39.78 -2.99 -17.04
C GLN A 384 -40.64 -1.92 -16.38
N VAL A 385 -40.18 -0.68 -16.46
CA VAL A 385 -40.91 0.46 -15.91
C VAL A 385 -42.20 0.73 -16.69
N ASN A 386 -43.28 1.04 -15.97
CA ASN A 386 -44.57 1.42 -16.54
C ASN A 386 -44.64 2.94 -16.81
N ASP A 387 -45.77 3.41 -17.37
CA ASP A 387 -45.99 4.82 -17.72
C ASP A 387 -46.01 5.78 -16.49
N ASN A 388 -46.06 5.26 -15.27
CA ASN A 388 -45.97 6.02 -14.02
C ASN A 388 -44.57 5.98 -13.40
N ASN A 389 -43.55 5.53 -14.14
CA ASN A 389 -42.16 5.43 -13.68
C ASN A 389 -41.95 4.41 -12.54
N GLN A 390 -42.81 3.38 -12.44
CA GLN A 390 -42.71 2.32 -11.43
C GLN A 390 -42.53 0.94 -12.07
N PHE A 391 -41.79 0.05 -11.41
CA PHE A 391 -41.71 -1.37 -11.76
C PHE A 391 -42.92 -2.14 -11.25
N ASP A 392 -43.21 -3.31 -11.82
CA ASP A 392 -44.39 -4.08 -11.44
C ASP A 392 -44.10 -5.60 -11.42
N TYR A 393 -44.31 -6.22 -10.26
CA TYR A 393 -44.18 -7.67 -10.10
C TYR A 393 -45.16 -8.47 -10.97
N GLU A 394 -46.32 -7.91 -11.31
CA GLU A 394 -47.30 -8.58 -12.19
C GLU A 394 -46.80 -8.65 -13.64
N THR A 395 -45.89 -7.76 -14.04
CA THR A 395 -45.31 -7.71 -15.39
C THR A 395 -44.01 -8.48 -15.53
N ALA A 396 -43.54 -9.11 -14.45
CA ALA A 396 -42.29 -9.87 -14.43
C ALA A 396 -42.27 -10.93 -15.54
N ASN A 397 -41.31 -10.84 -16.45
CA ASN A 397 -41.11 -11.91 -17.42
C ASN A 397 -40.45 -13.10 -16.71
N ASN A 398 -41.19 -14.20 -16.55
CA ASN A 398 -40.72 -15.44 -15.93
C ASN A 398 -40.10 -16.44 -16.93
N GLN A 399 -40.05 -16.09 -18.23
CA GLN A 399 -39.45 -16.89 -19.30
C GLN A 399 -38.40 -16.04 -20.03
N THR A 400 -37.40 -15.58 -19.27
CA THR A 400 -36.40 -14.61 -19.74
C THR A 400 -35.45 -15.20 -20.78
N GLY A 401 -35.22 -16.52 -20.75
CA GLY A 401 -34.17 -17.17 -21.54
C GLY A 401 -32.76 -16.79 -21.07
N ILE A 402 -32.64 -16.18 -19.89
CA ILE A 402 -31.36 -15.84 -19.30
C ILE A 402 -30.66 -17.11 -18.83
N GLU A 403 -29.38 -17.23 -19.16
CA GLU A 403 -28.49 -18.27 -18.66
C GLU A 403 -27.48 -17.62 -17.71
N LEU A 404 -27.13 -18.32 -16.63
CA LEU A 404 -26.17 -17.89 -15.62
C LEU A 404 -25.23 -19.05 -15.32
N MET A 405 -23.94 -18.80 -15.41
CA MET A 405 -22.88 -19.71 -14.98
C MET A 405 -21.85 -18.96 -14.15
N TRP A 406 -20.92 -19.70 -13.56
CA TRP A 406 -19.92 -19.18 -12.65
C TRP A 406 -18.69 -20.07 -12.63
N GLY A 407 -17.56 -19.48 -12.26
CA GLY A 407 -16.28 -20.17 -12.18
C GLY A 407 -15.32 -19.47 -11.23
N ASN A 408 -14.18 -20.11 -10.95
CA ASN A 408 -13.13 -19.54 -10.13
C ASN A 408 -12.11 -18.80 -10.99
N GLN A 409 -11.30 -17.96 -10.33
CA GLN A 409 -10.27 -17.10 -10.92
C GLN A 409 -10.84 -15.87 -11.64
N THR A 410 -9.93 -14.95 -11.96
CA THR A 410 -10.18 -13.69 -12.67
C THR A 410 -9.25 -13.59 -13.87
N ILE A 411 -9.63 -12.78 -14.87
CA ILE A 411 -8.73 -12.35 -15.95
C ILE A 411 -7.96 -11.08 -15.56
N SER A 412 -8.37 -10.40 -14.50
CA SER A 412 -7.65 -9.25 -13.93
C SER A 412 -6.18 -9.57 -13.60
N GLN A 413 -5.30 -8.67 -14.07
CA GLN A 413 -3.86 -8.82 -13.88
C GLN A 413 -3.35 -8.20 -12.58
N SER A 414 -4.08 -7.21 -12.05
CA SER A 414 -3.89 -6.59 -10.74
C SER A 414 -5.19 -6.69 -9.94
N LEU A 415 -5.08 -6.71 -8.61
CA LEU A 415 -6.21 -6.65 -7.68
C LEU A 415 -5.97 -5.50 -6.70
N MET A 416 -6.30 -4.29 -7.12
CA MET A 416 -6.03 -3.09 -6.32
C MET A 416 -7.02 -2.99 -5.18
N GLY A 417 -6.53 -2.72 -3.96
CA GLY A 417 -7.35 -2.43 -2.79
C GLY A 417 -6.55 -1.63 -1.76
N ILE A 418 -7.11 -1.42 -0.57
CA ILE A 418 -6.45 -0.68 0.51
C ILE A 418 -5.75 -1.64 1.46
N ASP A 419 -4.43 -1.47 1.61
CA ASP A 419 -3.60 -2.15 2.62
C ASP A 419 -4.06 -1.78 4.03
N GLN A 420 -3.75 -2.64 5.01
CA GLN A 420 -4.22 -2.62 6.40
C GLN A 420 -5.56 -3.34 6.63
N ALA A 421 -5.60 -4.14 7.70
CA ALA A 421 -6.69 -5.04 8.02
C ALA A 421 -8.00 -4.29 8.36
N TYR A 422 -9.11 -4.97 8.33
CA TYR A 422 -10.46 -4.44 8.60
C TYR A 422 -10.66 -3.81 10.00
N GLY A 423 -11.71 -3.01 10.13
CA GLY A 423 -12.25 -2.45 11.35
C GLY A 423 -11.51 -1.22 11.88
N THR A 424 -12.03 -0.66 12.97
CA THR A 424 -11.49 0.54 13.62
C THR A 424 -10.09 0.34 14.22
N TYR A 425 -9.62 -0.90 14.37
CA TYR A 425 -8.26 -1.20 14.87
C TYR A 425 -7.15 -0.86 13.87
N ASN A 426 -7.51 -0.68 12.60
CA ASN A 426 -6.59 -0.41 11.50
C ASN A 426 -6.98 0.88 10.75
N ASP A 427 -7.72 1.76 11.43
CA ASP A 427 -8.14 3.07 10.92
C ASP A 427 -8.98 3.03 9.62
N ARG A 428 -9.64 1.90 9.29
CA ARG A 428 -10.62 1.84 8.21
C ARG A 428 -11.82 2.72 8.55
N ILE A 429 -12.20 3.59 7.62
CA ILE A 429 -13.32 4.52 7.77
C ILE A 429 -14.11 4.64 6.46
N PRO A 430 -15.44 4.75 6.49
CA PRO A 430 -16.24 5.03 5.30
C PRO A 430 -15.66 6.16 4.46
N GLY A 431 -15.52 5.90 3.15
CA GLY A 431 -14.94 6.84 2.19
C GLY A 431 -13.41 6.76 2.01
N ASP A 432 -12.70 5.90 2.75
CA ASP A 432 -11.27 5.67 2.53
C ASP A 432 -10.96 5.07 1.15
N THR A 433 -11.85 4.23 0.62
CA THR A 433 -11.84 3.70 -0.76
C THR A 433 -11.87 4.80 -1.81
N LEU A 434 -12.47 5.95 -1.49
CA LEU A 434 -12.51 7.11 -2.39
C LEU A 434 -11.33 8.07 -2.17
N SER A 435 -10.46 7.77 -1.20
CA SER A 435 -9.35 8.64 -0.82
C SER A 435 -8.10 8.33 -1.63
N ASP A 436 -7.63 9.35 -2.37
CA ASP A 436 -6.32 9.36 -2.99
C ASP A 436 -5.18 9.18 -1.96
N SER A 437 -5.44 9.40 -0.66
CA SER A 437 -4.45 9.27 0.42
C SER A 437 -4.29 7.85 0.96
N ALA A 438 -5.23 6.94 0.68
CA ALA A 438 -5.25 5.61 1.26
C ALA A 438 -4.01 4.77 0.92
N ALA A 439 -3.82 3.70 1.69
CA ALA A 439 -2.67 2.79 1.58
C ALA A 439 -2.86 1.79 0.43
N TRP A 440 -3.06 2.29 -0.80
CA TRP A 440 -3.33 1.42 -1.95
C TRP A 440 -2.24 0.39 -2.21
N VAL A 441 -2.66 -0.86 -2.46
CA VAL A 441 -1.79 -1.99 -2.78
C VAL A 441 -2.43 -2.90 -3.81
N ASP A 442 -1.60 -3.59 -4.59
CA ASP A 442 -2.03 -4.72 -5.41
C ASP A 442 -1.95 -6.00 -4.59
N PHE A 443 -3.10 -6.60 -4.25
CA PHE A 443 -3.16 -7.81 -3.43
C PHE A 443 -2.52 -9.02 -4.13
N TYR A 444 -2.51 -9.08 -5.46
CA TYR A 444 -1.75 -10.12 -6.17
C TYR A 444 -0.24 -9.96 -5.95
N ALA A 445 0.26 -8.73 -5.83
CA ALA A 445 1.65 -8.49 -5.48
C ALA A 445 1.95 -8.81 -4.00
N GLN A 446 0.94 -8.76 -3.11
CA GLN A 446 1.05 -9.20 -1.72
C GLN A 446 0.94 -10.74 -1.53
N GLY A 447 0.64 -11.49 -2.59
CA GLY A 447 0.58 -12.95 -2.55
C GLY A 447 -0.81 -13.54 -2.31
N HIS A 448 -1.87 -12.76 -2.52
CA HIS A 448 -3.25 -13.24 -2.53
C HIS A 448 -3.45 -14.39 -3.54
N ASP A 449 -4.18 -15.43 -3.13
CA ASP A 449 -4.47 -16.60 -3.96
C ASP A 449 -5.65 -16.34 -4.92
N LYS A 450 -5.33 -16.16 -6.21
CA LYS A 450 -6.31 -16.01 -7.30
C LYS A 450 -7.36 -17.11 -7.38
N ALA A 451 -7.11 -18.29 -6.80
CA ALA A 451 -8.07 -19.38 -6.79
C ALA A 451 -9.27 -19.12 -5.86
N LEU A 452 -9.17 -18.14 -4.95
CA LEU A 452 -10.24 -17.70 -4.04
C LEU A 452 -11.22 -16.74 -4.70
N ASP A 453 -10.74 -16.00 -5.70
CA ASP A 453 -11.57 -15.11 -6.50
C ASP A 453 -12.49 -15.90 -7.42
N MET A 454 -13.58 -15.26 -7.81
CA MET A 454 -14.62 -15.91 -8.59
C MET A 454 -15.22 -14.98 -9.63
N PHE A 455 -15.93 -15.55 -10.58
CA PHE A 455 -16.70 -14.77 -11.56
C PHE A 455 -18.05 -15.41 -11.82
N TYR A 456 -18.97 -14.59 -12.30
CA TYR A 456 -20.23 -15.03 -12.91
C TYR A 456 -20.26 -14.57 -14.36
N GLU A 457 -20.94 -15.33 -15.20
CA GLU A 457 -21.27 -14.93 -16.55
C GLU A 457 -22.74 -15.18 -16.86
N MET A 458 -23.32 -14.29 -17.65
CA MET A 458 -24.73 -14.25 -17.92
C MET A 458 -24.97 -13.93 -19.40
N SER A 459 -25.91 -14.65 -20.03
CA SER A 459 -26.49 -14.23 -21.30
C SER A 459 -27.92 -13.75 -21.08
N ILE A 460 -28.27 -12.61 -21.66
CA ILE A 460 -29.60 -12.03 -21.64
C ILE A 460 -30.09 -11.88 -23.08
N PRO A 461 -31.17 -12.58 -23.48
CA PRO A 461 -31.73 -12.40 -24.81
C PRO A 461 -32.17 -10.96 -25.03
N LEU A 462 -31.71 -10.33 -26.11
CA LEU A 462 -32.04 -8.94 -26.46
C LEU A 462 -33.55 -8.77 -26.64
N SER A 463 -34.22 -9.79 -27.19
CA SER A 463 -35.68 -9.81 -27.31
C SER A 463 -36.40 -9.71 -25.96
N SER A 464 -35.82 -10.24 -24.89
CA SER A 464 -36.38 -10.19 -23.53
C SER A 464 -36.19 -8.81 -22.88
N LEU A 465 -35.18 -8.06 -23.31
CA LEU A 465 -34.98 -6.65 -22.98
C LEU A 465 -35.80 -5.70 -23.88
N GLY A 466 -36.40 -6.22 -24.96
CA GLY A 466 -37.14 -5.41 -25.93
C GLY A 466 -36.26 -4.57 -26.85
N ILE A 467 -34.97 -4.91 -26.97
CA ILE A 467 -33.99 -4.21 -27.81
C ILE A 467 -33.44 -5.14 -28.90
N THR A 468 -32.65 -4.55 -29.80
CA THR A 468 -31.89 -5.24 -30.82
C THR A 468 -30.41 -4.89 -30.70
N LYS A 469 -29.56 -5.67 -31.37
CA LYS A 469 -28.14 -5.34 -31.53
C LYS A 469 -27.91 -3.91 -32.06
N ASN A 470 -28.77 -3.45 -32.97
CA ASN A 470 -28.64 -2.11 -33.52
C ASN A 470 -28.87 -1.02 -32.46
N ASP A 471 -29.71 -1.27 -31.46
CA ASP A 471 -29.94 -0.31 -30.37
C ASP A 471 -28.66 -0.19 -29.51
N ILE A 472 -28.00 -1.31 -29.20
CA ILE A 472 -26.69 -1.35 -28.54
C ILE A 472 -25.63 -0.60 -29.37
N GLU A 473 -25.53 -0.86 -30.67
CA GLU A 473 -24.46 -0.27 -31.49
C GLU A 473 -24.70 1.21 -31.85
N GLN A 474 -25.95 1.66 -31.97
CA GLN A 474 -26.28 3.02 -32.42
C GLN A 474 -26.55 4.00 -31.29
N SER A 475 -27.13 3.52 -30.19
CA SER A 475 -27.51 4.35 -29.04
C SER A 475 -26.72 3.97 -27.79
N GLY A 476 -26.31 2.71 -27.68
CA GLY A 476 -25.72 2.16 -26.48
C GLY A 476 -26.75 1.96 -25.37
N ILE A 477 -26.43 1.09 -24.42
CA ILE A 477 -27.23 0.90 -23.20
C ILE A 477 -26.38 1.22 -21.97
N GLY A 478 -27.04 1.58 -20.87
CA GLY A 478 -26.42 1.79 -19.57
C GLY A 478 -26.62 0.57 -18.67
N LEU A 479 -25.63 0.27 -17.84
CA LEU A 479 -25.64 -0.86 -16.91
C LEU A 479 -25.04 -0.47 -15.56
N ILE A 480 -25.70 -0.89 -14.48
CA ILE A 480 -25.12 -1.04 -13.15
C ILE A 480 -25.48 -2.43 -12.61
N LYS A 481 -24.52 -3.07 -11.97
CA LYS A 481 -24.67 -4.35 -11.28
C LYS A 481 -24.57 -4.09 -9.79
N ILE A 482 -25.48 -4.63 -8.99
CA ILE A 482 -25.54 -4.45 -7.54
C ILE A 482 -25.61 -5.82 -6.87
N SER A 483 -24.65 -6.07 -6.00
CA SER A 483 -24.55 -7.21 -5.11
C SER A 483 -25.20 -6.88 -3.77
N THR A 484 -25.91 -7.83 -3.14
CA THR A 484 -26.56 -7.59 -1.85
C THR A 484 -26.21 -8.64 -0.80
N PHE A 485 -26.35 -8.27 0.47
CA PHE A 485 -26.36 -9.21 1.58
C PHE A 485 -27.26 -8.67 2.69
N GLY A 486 -28.44 -9.25 2.85
CA GLY A 486 -29.45 -8.78 3.79
C GLY A 486 -30.62 -8.17 3.01
N THR A 487 -30.98 -6.94 3.34
CA THR A 487 -32.05 -6.15 2.69
C THR A 487 -31.52 -4.85 2.09
N SER A 488 -30.22 -4.76 1.77
CA SER A 488 -29.59 -3.58 1.14
C SER A 488 -28.37 -3.99 0.29
N GLY A 489 -27.86 -3.04 -0.52
CA GLY A 489 -26.68 -3.20 -1.35
C GLY A 489 -25.42 -3.38 -0.49
N MET A 490 -24.48 -4.16 -0.99
CA MET A 490 -23.16 -4.32 -0.36
C MET A 490 -22.05 -3.88 -1.29
N ASP A 491 -22.28 -3.97 -2.60
CA ASP A 491 -21.31 -3.53 -3.59
C ASP A 491 -21.98 -3.31 -4.96
N SER A 492 -21.30 -2.56 -5.82
CA SER A 492 -21.79 -2.27 -7.16
C SER A 492 -20.70 -2.05 -8.21
N LEU A 493 -21.04 -2.31 -9.47
CA LEU A 493 -20.22 -2.00 -10.63
C LEU A 493 -21.07 -1.27 -11.69
N PRO A 494 -20.77 -0.01 -12.03
CA PRO A 494 -19.80 0.88 -11.36
C PRO A 494 -20.09 1.07 -9.87
N TYR A 495 -19.03 1.29 -9.08
CA TYR A 495 -19.15 1.52 -7.64
C TYR A 495 -19.90 2.83 -7.36
N ASP A 496 -21.00 2.72 -6.61
CA ASP A 496 -21.67 3.85 -5.98
C ASP A 496 -21.23 3.99 -4.52
N PRO A 497 -20.84 5.19 -4.06
CA PRO A 497 -20.48 5.42 -2.67
C PRO A 497 -21.55 5.05 -1.64
N SER A 498 -22.83 4.95 -2.05
CA SER A 498 -23.91 4.56 -1.12
C SER A 498 -23.69 3.17 -0.52
N MET A 499 -23.02 2.24 -1.23
CA MET A 499 -22.71 0.86 -0.76
C MET A 499 -21.80 0.80 0.50
N SER A 500 -21.45 1.95 1.07
CA SER A 500 -20.52 2.07 2.19
C SER A 500 -20.77 3.30 3.08
N ASP A 501 -21.87 4.04 2.88
CA ASP A 501 -22.07 5.35 3.52
C ASP A 501 -22.46 5.29 5.02
N ASN A 502 -22.93 4.14 5.50
CA ASN A 502 -23.23 3.79 6.89
C ASN A 502 -22.45 2.55 7.36
N ALA A 503 -21.38 2.18 6.66
CA ALA A 503 -20.69 0.91 6.90
C ALA A 503 -20.01 0.78 8.27
N ASP A 504 -19.78 1.88 8.97
CA ASP A 504 -19.24 1.90 10.33
C ASP A 504 -20.31 1.75 11.41
N LEU A 505 -21.61 1.74 11.06
CA LEU A 505 -22.72 1.58 11.98
C LEU A 505 -23.09 0.09 12.20
N PRO A 506 -23.71 -0.27 13.34
CA PRO A 506 -24.09 -1.65 13.65
C PRO A 506 -25.34 -2.11 12.88
N TYR A 507 -25.29 -3.31 12.30
CA TYR A 507 -26.48 -4.02 11.81
C TYR A 507 -27.43 -4.39 12.95
N SER A 508 -28.74 -4.14 12.79
CA SER A 508 -29.75 -4.43 13.82
C SER A 508 -29.87 -5.92 14.16
N GLY A 509 -29.61 -6.81 13.20
CA GLY A 509 -29.65 -8.25 13.40
C GLY A 509 -28.40 -8.83 14.08
N GLN A 510 -27.26 -8.16 13.98
CA GLN A 510 -25.99 -8.58 14.57
C GLN A 510 -25.06 -7.36 14.73
N GLU A 511 -24.95 -6.83 15.95
CA GLU A 511 -24.31 -5.54 16.24
C GLU A 511 -22.88 -5.38 15.68
N ASN A 512 -22.10 -6.46 15.58
CA ASN A 512 -20.73 -6.37 15.06
C ASN A 512 -20.63 -6.47 13.52
N ASN A 513 -21.77 -6.53 12.84
CA ASN A 513 -21.88 -6.49 11.39
C ASN A 513 -22.20 -5.07 10.90
N SER A 514 -22.04 -4.81 9.60
CA SER A 514 -22.24 -3.50 8.98
C SER A 514 -23.73 -3.17 8.77
N ASN A 515 -24.13 -1.94 9.04
CA ASN A 515 -25.51 -1.47 8.84
C ASN A 515 -25.90 -1.41 7.35
N GLU A 516 -24.93 -1.44 6.43
CA GLU A 516 -25.11 -1.59 4.97
C GLU A 516 -25.94 -2.80 4.57
N LYS A 517 -26.16 -3.74 5.49
CA LYS A 517 -27.03 -4.90 5.23
C LYS A 517 -28.52 -4.55 5.27
N GLU A 518 -28.92 -3.36 5.68
CA GLU A 518 -30.32 -2.99 5.89
C GLU A 518 -30.68 -1.52 5.69
N ASP A 519 -29.74 -0.68 5.26
CA ASP A 519 -29.98 0.72 5.00
C ASP A 519 -30.61 0.95 3.61
N GLU A 520 -30.63 2.21 3.17
CA GLU A 520 -31.24 2.62 1.90
C GLU A 520 -30.16 3.16 0.98
N ASP A 521 -30.01 2.51 -0.18
CA ASP A 521 -29.10 2.94 -1.23
C ASP A 521 -29.81 3.77 -2.28
N ASN A 522 -29.23 4.89 -2.67
CA ASN A 522 -29.68 5.65 -3.83
C ASN A 522 -28.53 5.80 -4.83
N ILE A 523 -28.66 5.11 -5.96
CA ILE A 523 -27.66 5.12 -7.02
C ILE A 523 -27.63 6.48 -7.71
N THR A 524 -26.45 7.11 -7.71
CA THR A 524 -26.19 8.46 -8.24
C THR A 524 -25.07 8.53 -9.26
N VAL A 525 -24.21 7.50 -9.34
CA VAL A 525 -23.08 7.44 -10.28
C VAL A 525 -23.53 7.17 -11.72
N PRO A 526 -22.72 7.55 -12.73
CA PRO A 526 -22.94 7.14 -14.12
C PRO A 526 -23.03 5.62 -14.29
N LEU A 527 -23.89 5.19 -15.21
CA LEU A 527 -23.93 3.79 -15.62
C LEU A 527 -22.77 3.44 -16.57
N ALA A 528 -22.28 2.20 -16.49
CA ALA A 528 -21.36 1.67 -17.49
C ALA A 528 -22.07 1.54 -18.85
N ARG A 529 -21.41 1.98 -19.91
CA ARG A 529 -21.95 1.95 -21.28
C ARG A 529 -21.58 0.66 -22.02
N VAL A 530 -22.55 0.09 -22.73
CA VAL A 530 -22.33 -1.03 -23.66
C VAL A 530 -22.66 -0.60 -25.08
N GLY A 531 -21.83 -0.99 -26.05
CA GLY A 531 -22.00 -0.72 -27.48
C GLY A 531 -21.59 0.68 -27.92
N LYS A 532 -22.04 1.71 -27.20
CA LYS A 532 -21.75 3.10 -27.54
C LYS A 532 -21.78 4.02 -26.32
N MET A 533 -20.80 4.92 -26.27
CA MET A 533 -20.83 6.07 -25.36
C MET A 533 -21.94 7.04 -25.76
N LEU A 534 -22.58 7.65 -24.77
CA LEU A 534 -23.48 8.79 -25.03
C LEU A 534 -22.69 9.93 -25.68
N SER A 535 -23.33 10.65 -26.60
CA SER A 535 -22.67 11.75 -27.32
C SER A 535 -22.56 12.96 -26.41
N SER A 536 -21.48 13.04 -25.65
CA SER A 536 -21.22 14.19 -24.80
C SER A 536 -21.22 15.49 -25.61
N GLY A 537 -21.94 16.50 -25.12
CA GLY A 537 -21.67 17.90 -25.48
C GLY A 537 -20.28 18.41 -25.02
N ALA A 538 -19.37 17.53 -24.62
CA ALA A 538 -18.02 17.81 -24.15
C ALA A 538 -17.02 16.85 -24.84
N ALA A 539 -15.81 17.32 -25.13
CA ALA A 539 -14.79 16.56 -25.86
C ALA A 539 -14.42 15.22 -25.17
N PRO A 540 -13.99 14.19 -25.92
CA PRO A 540 -13.38 13.00 -25.33
C PRO A 540 -12.25 13.39 -24.36
N ALA A 541 -12.06 12.61 -23.31
CA ALA A 541 -10.98 12.83 -22.34
C ALA A 541 -9.65 12.96 -23.07
N GLU A 542 -8.96 14.10 -22.89
CA GLU A 542 -7.63 14.32 -23.46
C GLU A 542 -6.67 13.26 -22.89
N ILE A 543 -5.78 12.71 -23.72
CA ILE A 543 -4.74 11.77 -23.26
C ILE A 543 -4.04 12.38 -22.04
N ALA A 544 -4.06 11.65 -20.93
CA ALA A 544 -3.32 12.00 -19.72
C ALA A 544 -2.05 11.17 -19.65
N VAL A 545 -0.97 11.76 -19.13
CA VAL A 545 0.35 11.10 -19.08
C VAL A 545 1.02 11.39 -17.74
N ASP A 546 1.37 10.33 -17.01
CA ASP A 546 2.29 10.41 -15.86
C ASP A 546 3.72 10.23 -16.34
N PHE A 547 4.49 11.30 -16.36
CA PHE A 547 5.85 11.34 -16.89
C PHE A 547 6.85 11.83 -15.86
N GLY A 548 8.04 11.25 -15.80
CA GLY A 548 9.19 11.84 -15.10
C GLY A 548 10.39 10.91 -15.02
N ALA A 549 11.41 11.33 -14.27
CA ALA A 549 12.57 10.52 -13.93
C ALA A 549 12.32 9.62 -12.71
N ASP A 550 13.16 8.60 -12.55
CA ASP A 550 13.22 7.71 -11.38
C ASP A 550 13.75 8.40 -10.12
N LYS A 551 14.53 9.47 -10.25
CA LYS A 551 15.09 10.24 -9.12
C LYS A 551 14.64 11.70 -9.15
N SER A 552 14.36 12.27 -7.98
CA SER A 552 14.06 13.70 -7.83
C SER A 552 15.26 14.58 -8.14
N SER A 553 15.00 15.71 -8.78
CA SER A 553 15.98 16.80 -8.92
C SER A 553 16.28 17.45 -7.55
N PRO A 554 17.51 17.94 -7.31
CA PRO A 554 18.66 17.90 -8.21
C PRO A 554 19.46 16.57 -8.12
N GLN A 555 20.17 16.24 -9.20
CA GLN A 555 21.14 15.13 -9.25
C GLN A 555 22.48 15.60 -9.83
N GLN A 556 23.59 14.91 -9.56
CA GLN A 556 24.89 15.31 -10.10
C GLN A 556 25.07 14.95 -11.58
N ALA A 557 25.92 15.73 -12.26
CA ALA A 557 26.38 15.38 -13.61
C ALA A 557 27.03 13.99 -13.61
N GLY A 558 26.68 13.15 -14.58
CA GLY A 558 27.10 11.74 -14.67
C GLY A 558 26.14 10.74 -14.03
N THR A 559 25.14 11.17 -13.25
CA THR A 559 24.12 10.27 -12.70
C THR A 559 23.22 9.72 -13.81
N SER A 560 23.16 8.41 -13.97
CA SER A 560 22.19 7.78 -14.88
C SER A 560 20.77 7.90 -14.29
N LEU A 561 19.86 8.39 -15.11
CA LEU A 561 18.43 8.55 -14.83
C LEU A 561 17.62 7.68 -15.80
N THR A 562 16.53 7.12 -15.31
CA THR A 562 15.54 6.41 -16.14
C THR A 562 14.31 7.30 -16.24
N LEU A 563 13.98 7.74 -17.45
CA LEU A 563 12.74 8.46 -17.74
C LEU A 563 11.66 7.44 -18.10
N SER A 564 10.47 7.62 -17.58
CA SER A 564 9.33 6.74 -17.87
C SER A 564 8.02 7.52 -17.97
N ALA A 565 7.07 6.96 -18.71
CA ALA A 565 5.76 7.57 -18.96
C ALA A 565 4.66 6.50 -18.93
N ASP A 566 3.54 6.78 -18.27
CA ASP A 566 2.32 5.97 -18.36
C ASP A 566 1.21 6.80 -18.97
N ALA A 567 0.46 6.23 -19.90
CA ALA A 567 -0.56 6.92 -20.67
C ALA A 567 -1.95 6.43 -20.28
N TYR A 568 -2.89 7.36 -20.15
CA TYR A 568 -4.28 7.12 -19.75
C TYR A 568 -5.22 7.79 -20.75
N HIS A 569 -6.44 7.25 -20.85
CA HIS A 569 -7.56 7.77 -21.65
C HIS A 569 -7.38 7.81 -23.18
N GLY A 570 -6.24 7.38 -23.73
CA GLY A 570 -6.04 7.23 -25.18
C GLY A 570 -6.34 5.82 -25.71
N THR A 571 -6.24 5.64 -27.02
CA THR A 571 -6.45 4.34 -27.65
C THR A 571 -5.11 3.61 -27.85
N ALA A 572 -4.90 2.48 -27.17
CA ALA A 572 -3.72 1.64 -27.39
C ALA A 572 -3.66 1.10 -28.85
N PRO A 573 -2.48 0.69 -29.36
CA PRO A 573 -1.15 0.84 -28.76
C PRO A 573 -0.63 2.28 -28.78
N TYR A 574 0.23 2.60 -27.82
CA TYR A 574 0.89 3.90 -27.72
C TYR A 574 2.32 3.89 -28.30
N THR A 575 2.76 5.07 -28.71
CA THR A 575 4.16 5.38 -29.02
C THR A 575 4.64 6.54 -28.16
N TYR A 576 5.92 6.51 -27.78
CA TYR A 576 6.54 7.42 -26.83
C TYR A 576 7.77 8.04 -27.46
N LYS A 577 7.81 9.37 -27.46
CA LYS A 577 8.94 10.16 -27.93
C LYS A 577 9.50 11.00 -26.79
N PHE A 578 10.59 10.52 -26.21
CA PHE A 578 11.29 11.18 -25.12
C PHE A 578 12.28 12.21 -25.65
N MET A 579 12.32 13.38 -25.03
CA MET A 579 13.19 14.49 -25.40
C MET A 579 13.84 15.14 -24.18
N VAL A 580 15.02 15.71 -24.38
CA VAL A 580 15.71 16.56 -23.40
C VAL A 580 16.11 17.86 -24.10
N ASN A 581 15.68 19.00 -23.57
CA ASN A 581 15.87 20.32 -24.19
C ASN A 581 15.36 20.38 -25.65
N GLY A 582 14.32 19.60 -25.97
CA GLY A 582 13.77 19.47 -27.32
C GLY A 582 14.54 18.54 -28.27
N GLU A 583 15.70 18.01 -27.86
CA GLU A 583 16.43 17.00 -28.63
C GLU A 583 15.86 15.60 -28.35
N VAL A 584 15.62 14.81 -29.40
CA VAL A 584 15.03 13.47 -29.29
C VAL A 584 16.05 12.49 -28.72
N LEU A 585 15.68 11.86 -27.60
CA LEU A 585 16.43 10.79 -26.97
C LEU A 585 15.97 9.41 -27.45
N SER A 586 14.66 9.23 -27.62
CA SER A 586 14.04 8.00 -28.14
C SER A 586 12.69 8.32 -28.79
N ASP A 587 12.28 7.51 -29.77
CA ASP A 587 10.99 7.55 -30.46
C ASP A 587 10.60 6.10 -30.80
N SER A 588 9.80 5.46 -29.94
CA SER A 588 9.53 4.02 -29.99
C SER A 588 8.24 3.62 -29.26
N SER A 589 7.92 2.32 -29.23
CA SER A 589 6.83 1.78 -28.39
C SER A 589 7.24 1.53 -26.93
N SER A 590 8.51 1.76 -26.56
CA SER A 590 8.98 1.63 -25.17
C SER A 590 8.54 2.85 -24.36
N ASN A 591 7.88 2.62 -23.23
CA ASN A 591 7.45 3.67 -22.30
C ASN A 591 8.58 4.13 -21.35
N THR A 592 9.82 3.70 -21.58
CA THR A 592 11.00 4.08 -20.79
C THR A 592 12.24 4.35 -21.65
N VAL A 593 13.15 5.19 -21.14
CA VAL A 593 14.47 5.46 -21.73
C VAL A 593 15.49 5.89 -20.68
N LYS A 594 16.77 5.56 -20.86
CA LYS A 594 17.86 6.02 -19.99
C LYS A 594 18.47 7.33 -20.52
N TRP A 595 18.79 8.24 -19.61
CA TRP A 595 19.47 9.50 -19.89
C TRP A 595 20.59 9.74 -18.87
N THR A 596 21.73 10.28 -19.30
CA THR A 596 22.86 10.63 -18.42
C THR A 596 23.36 12.02 -18.78
N PRO A 597 23.08 13.05 -17.96
CA PRO A 597 23.55 14.41 -18.21
C PRO A 597 25.05 14.53 -17.98
N ALA A 598 25.79 15.05 -18.96
CA ALA A 598 27.25 15.21 -18.86
C ALA A 598 27.68 16.51 -18.16
N ALA A 599 26.79 17.48 -18.02
CA ALA A 599 27.11 18.81 -17.50
C ALA A 599 26.05 19.30 -16.48
N PRO A 600 26.47 20.10 -15.49
CA PRO A 600 25.53 20.80 -14.62
C PRO A 600 24.69 21.81 -15.40
N GLY A 601 23.48 22.08 -14.90
CA GLY A 601 22.54 23.01 -15.49
C GLY A 601 21.09 22.60 -15.31
N THR A 602 20.17 23.45 -15.78
CA THR A 602 18.74 23.14 -15.84
C THR A 602 18.41 22.56 -17.20
N TYR A 603 17.65 21.46 -17.20
CA TYR A 603 17.19 20.73 -18.36
C TYR A 603 15.66 20.69 -18.36
N THR A 604 15.06 20.67 -19.55
CA THR A 604 13.64 20.38 -19.72
C THR A 604 13.50 18.96 -20.24
N LEU A 605 12.94 18.08 -19.40
CA LEU A 605 12.57 16.72 -19.79
C LEU A 605 11.20 16.76 -20.47
N SER A 606 10.99 15.96 -21.51
CA SER A 606 9.70 15.90 -22.19
C SER A 606 9.39 14.51 -22.70
N VAL A 607 8.10 14.17 -22.76
CA VAL A 607 7.59 13.02 -23.51
C VAL A 607 6.40 13.46 -24.34
N GLU A 608 6.39 13.09 -25.62
CA GLU A 608 5.19 13.09 -26.46
C GLU A 608 4.67 11.66 -26.52
N VAL A 609 3.42 11.46 -26.10
CA VAL A 609 2.70 10.19 -26.19
C VAL A 609 1.68 10.31 -27.31
N LYS A 610 1.73 9.37 -28.25
CA LYS A 610 0.79 9.29 -29.36
C LYS A 610 0.04 7.96 -29.33
N ASP A 611 -1.28 8.04 -29.47
CA ASP A 611 -2.16 6.88 -29.49
C ASP A 611 -2.37 6.31 -30.91
N SER A 612 -3.12 5.22 -31.03
CA SER A 612 -3.35 4.53 -32.31
C SER A 612 -4.28 5.28 -33.26
N GLN A 613 -5.09 6.22 -32.77
CA GLN A 613 -5.96 7.09 -33.57
C GLN A 613 -5.23 8.33 -34.08
N GLY A 614 -4.03 8.57 -33.58
CA GLY A 614 -3.15 9.66 -34.00
C GLY A 614 -3.22 10.89 -33.11
N GLU A 615 -3.98 10.85 -32.01
CA GLU A 615 -4.02 11.88 -30.99
C GLU A 615 -2.70 11.87 -30.20
N SER A 616 -2.27 13.03 -29.70
CA SER A 616 -0.98 13.13 -29.01
C SER A 616 -1.00 14.14 -27.87
N LYS A 617 -0.32 13.80 -26.76
CA LYS A 617 -0.11 14.67 -25.61
C LYS A 617 1.38 14.81 -25.32
N THR A 618 1.83 16.04 -25.09
CA THR A 618 3.19 16.31 -24.62
C THR A 618 3.18 16.78 -23.17
N ILE A 619 4.00 16.15 -22.33
CA ILE A 619 4.27 16.60 -20.95
C ILE A 619 5.72 17.06 -20.86
N THR A 620 5.95 18.14 -20.13
CA THR A 620 7.28 18.73 -19.87
C THR A 620 7.52 18.89 -18.38
N LYS A 621 8.75 18.63 -17.92
CA LYS A 621 9.19 18.86 -16.55
C LYS A 621 10.57 19.52 -16.52
N ASP A 622 10.77 20.44 -15.59
CA ASP A 622 12.09 21.00 -15.32
C ASP A 622 12.91 20.06 -14.42
N TYR A 623 14.20 19.95 -14.70
CA TYR A 623 15.13 19.08 -13.97
C TYR A 623 16.49 19.74 -13.81
N THR A 624 17.01 19.83 -12.59
CA THR A 624 18.30 20.49 -12.32
C THR A 624 19.40 19.45 -12.09
N ILE A 625 20.55 19.68 -12.71
CA ILE A 625 21.77 18.91 -12.51
C ILE A 625 22.82 19.79 -11.83
N SER A 626 23.34 19.34 -10.70
CA SER A 626 24.39 20.02 -9.94
C SER A 626 25.79 19.68 -10.47
N GLU A 627 26.77 20.52 -10.11
CA GLU A 627 28.19 20.22 -10.38
C GLU A 627 28.55 18.87 -9.74
N GLY A 628 29.10 17.96 -10.54
CA GLY A 628 29.81 16.81 -10.01
C GLY A 628 31.17 17.27 -9.48
N GLU A 629 31.67 16.66 -8.40
CA GLU A 629 33.06 16.89 -8.02
C GLU A 629 33.97 16.46 -9.18
N ILE A 630 34.66 17.42 -9.76
CA ILE A 630 35.75 17.16 -10.69
C ILE A 630 36.92 16.66 -9.83
N ILE A 631 37.03 15.35 -9.60
CA ILE A 631 38.28 14.80 -9.07
C ILE A 631 39.34 15.08 -10.14
N PRO A 632 40.32 15.98 -9.91
CA PRO A 632 41.38 16.19 -10.88
C PRO A 632 42.16 14.88 -11.03
N PRO A 633 42.65 14.53 -12.22
CA PRO A 633 43.50 13.36 -12.38
C PRO A 633 44.69 13.46 -11.42
N PRO A 634 45.09 12.37 -10.75
CA PRO A 634 46.10 12.42 -9.71
C PRO A 634 47.40 12.98 -10.31
N THR A 635 47.81 14.14 -9.84
CA THR A 635 49.14 14.68 -10.13
C THR A 635 50.13 13.99 -9.18
N ASP A 636 51.11 13.29 -9.76
CA ASP A 636 52.16 12.56 -9.05
C ASP A 636 52.75 13.39 -7.88
N PRO A 637 52.78 12.85 -6.64
CA PRO A 637 53.38 13.55 -5.52
C PRO A 637 54.91 13.39 -5.55
N LYS A 638 55.61 14.52 -5.45
CA LYS A 638 57.04 14.58 -5.05
C LYS A 638 57.11 14.65 -3.51
N PRO A 639 58.04 13.92 -2.85
CA PRO A 639 57.90 13.58 -1.43
C PRO A 639 58.54 14.59 -0.47
N THR A 640 57.88 14.83 0.67
CA THR A 640 58.50 15.18 1.97
C THR A 640 57.59 14.74 3.14
N ASP A 641 58.02 13.66 3.81
CA ASP A 641 57.89 13.18 5.23
C ASP A 641 56.85 13.76 6.23
N PRO A 642 56.47 12.99 7.28
CA PRO A 642 55.36 12.05 7.30
C PRO A 642 54.23 12.54 8.22
N GLU A 643 52.98 12.33 7.80
CA GLU A 643 51.82 12.35 8.70
C GLU A 643 51.76 11.05 9.50
N PRO A 644 51.17 11.05 10.72
CA PRO A 644 51.13 9.86 11.55
C PRO A 644 50.27 8.80 10.85
N THR A 645 50.80 7.59 10.71
CA THR A 645 50.11 6.44 10.15
C THR A 645 48.91 6.09 11.01
N ASP A 646 47.72 6.19 10.43
CA ASP A 646 46.50 5.55 10.95
C ASP A 646 46.76 4.04 11.10
N PRO A 647 46.29 3.38 12.18
CA PRO A 647 46.49 1.95 12.36
C PRO A 647 45.80 1.16 11.23
N GLU A 648 46.55 0.24 10.62
CA GLU A 648 46.07 -0.64 9.55
C GLU A 648 44.91 -1.52 10.08
N ILE A 649 43.71 -1.36 9.52
CA ILE A 649 42.52 -2.13 9.90
C ILE A 649 42.71 -3.57 9.43
N MET A 650 42.74 -4.52 10.36
CA MET A 650 42.82 -5.95 10.06
C MET A 650 41.43 -6.47 9.64
N LEU A 651 41.28 -6.89 8.38
CA LEU A 651 40.03 -7.49 7.91
C LEU A 651 39.66 -8.71 8.76
N GLY A 652 38.39 -8.78 9.15
CA GLY A 652 37.78 -9.76 10.01
C GLY A 652 37.96 -9.53 11.52
N ASP A 653 38.71 -8.51 11.95
CA ASP A 653 38.93 -8.17 13.36
C ASP A 653 38.14 -6.90 13.70
N LEU A 654 36.93 -7.08 14.25
CA LEU A 654 35.95 -6.00 14.44
C LEU A 654 36.18 -5.25 15.77
N ASP A 655 36.81 -5.90 16.75
CA ASP A 655 37.08 -5.31 18.06
C ASP A 655 38.52 -4.76 18.20
N GLY A 656 39.36 -4.97 17.18
CA GLY A 656 40.72 -4.47 17.08
C GLY A 656 41.71 -5.20 18.00
N ASN A 657 41.38 -6.42 18.43
CA ASN A 657 42.21 -7.19 19.36
C ASN A 657 43.40 -7.93 18.68
N GLY A 658 43.50 -7.83 17.35
CA GLY A 658 44.52 -8.44 16.49
C GLY A 658 44.21 -9.88 16.09
N LYS A 659 42.97 -10.35 16.24
CA LYS A 659 42.54 -11.72 15.89
C LYS A 659 41.18 -11.70 15.22
N VAL A 660 41.00 -12.64 14.29
CA VAL A 660 39.70 -12.97 13.70
C VAL A 660 39.17 -14.20 14.43
N ASP A 661 38.12 -14.04 15.24
CA ASP A 661 37.50 -15.14 15.99
C ASP A 661 35.96 -15.11 15.94
N LEU A 662 35.31 -15.96 16.75
CA LEU A 662 33.85 -16.11 16.71
C LEU A 662 33.11 -14.88 17.26
N THR A 663 33.79 -14.02 18.00
CA THR A 663 33.24 -12.74 18.49
C THR A 663 33.00 -11.82 17.30
N ASP A 664 33.97 -11.72 16.38
CA ASP A 664 33.86 -10.91 15.15
C ASP A 664 32.77 -11.42 14.21
N VAL A 665 32.66 -12.75 14.08
CA VAL A 665 31.61 -13.39 13.29
C VAL A 665 30.22 -13.08 13.86
N LEU A 666 30.07 -13.12 15.18
CA LEU A 666 28.81 -12.82 15.85
C LEU A 666 28.39 -11.36 15.65
N GLU A 667 29.33 -10.42 15.72
CA GLU A 667 29.07 -9.00 15.51
C GLU A 667 28.69 -8.70 14.06
N THR A 668 29.34 -9.35 13.09
CA THR A 668 28.96 -9.30 11.67
C THR A 668 27.55 -9.86 11.45
N GLN A 669 27.20 -10.96 12.11
CA GLN A 669 25.84 -11.52 12.04
C GLN A 669 24.78 -10.62 12.66
N LYS A 670 25.08 -9.92 13.76
CA LYS A 670 24.18 -8.93 14.36
C LYS A 670 23.95 -7.73 13.44
N HIS A 671 24.95 -7.34 12.65
CA HIS A 671 24.80 -6.33 11.61
C HIS A 671 23.84 -6.77 10.51
N ILE A 672 24.04 -7.97 9.97
CA ILE A 672 23.16 -8.52 8.93
C ILE A 672 21.73 -8.71 9.45
N ALA A 673 21.57 -9.10 10.72
CA ALA A 673 20.27 -9.24 11.36
C ALA A 673 19.66 -7.90 11.82
N ALA A 674 20.30 -6.76 11.53
CA ALA A 674 19.92 -5.42 12.00
C ALA A 674 19.79 -5.27 13.54
N ILE A 675 20.31 -6.24 14.31
CA ILE A 675 20.36 -6.20 15.78
C ILE A 675 21.41 -5.19 16.25
N LYS A 676 22.50 -5.00 15.49
CA LYS A 676 23.54 -4.01 15.78
C LYS A 676 24.21 -3.51 14.51
N LYS A 677 24.06 -2.23 14.19
CA LYS A 677 24.73 -1.63 13.01
C LYS A 677 26.23 -1.45 13.28
N LEU A 678 27.08 -2.22 12.61
CA LEU A 678 28.51 -1.95 12.52
C LEU A 678 28.75 -0.66 11.73
N THR A 679 29.71 0.14 12.19
CA THR A 679 30.12 1.40 11.55
C THR A 679 31.63 1.57 11.65
N GLY A 680 32.19 2.51 10.88
CA GLY A 680 33.61 2.84 10.92
C GLY A 680 34.52 1.64 10.67
N ASN A 681 35.59 1.51 11.46
CA ASN A 681 36.59 0.46 11.29
C ASN A 681 36.02 -0.96 11.42
N ALA A 682 34.98 -1.16 12.23
CA ALA A 682 34.35 -2.47 12.39
C ALA A 682 33.53 -2.86 11.15
N PHE A 683 32.91 -1.89 10.47
CA PHE A 683 32.24 -2.15 9.18
C PHE A 683 33.26 -2.50 8.09
N ILE A 684 34.35 -1.74 8.03
CA ILE A 684 35.46 -1.99 7.08
C ILE A 684 36.12 -3.34 7.36
N ALA A 685 36.29 -3.71 8.63
CA ALA A 685 36.82 -5.02 9.00
C ALA A 685 35.82 -6.15 8.69
N ALA A 686 34.51 -5.89 8.73
CA ALA A 686 33.48 -6.89 8.45
C ALA A 686 33.28 -7.16 6.95
N ASP A 687 33.47 -6.15 6.08
CA ASP A 687 33.46 -6.30 4.61
C ASP A 687 34.78 -6.91 4.14
N VAL A 688 34.90 -8.23 4.33
CA VAL A 688 36.16 -8.96 4.10
C VAL A 688 36.39 -9.26 2.62
N ASP A 689 35.39 -9.13 1.77
CA ASP A 689 35.52 -9.24 0.31
C ASP A 689 35.56 -7.88 -0.44
N ARG A 690 35.39 -6.78 0.30
CA ARG A 690 35.51 -5.39 -0.14
C ARG A 690 34.51 -5.00 -1.23
N ASN A 691 33.33 -5.60 -1.20
CA ASN A 691 32.28 -5.30 -2.17
C ASN A 691 31.45 -4.05 -1.77
N GLY A 692 31.69 -3.49 -0.58
CA GLY A 692 31.00 -2.32 -0.04
C GLY A 692 29.74 -2.64 0.76
N GLU A 693 29.39 -3.92 0.89
CA GLU A 693 28.27 -4.46 1.65
C GLU A 693 28.80 -5.47 2.68
N VAL A 694 28.15 -5.59 3.84
CA VAL A 694 28.47 -6.62 4.84
C VAL A 694 27.33 -7.62 4.85
N ASP A 695 27.55 -8.79 4.26
CA ASP A 695 26.52 -9.79 4.01
C ASP A 695 26.93 -11.22 4.46
N LEU A 696 26.10 -12.21 4.12
CA LEU A 696 26.36 -13.61 4.51
C LEU A 696 27.63 -14.20 3.85
N THR A 697 28.10 -13.59 2.76
CA THR A 697 29.35 -13.94 2.08
C THR A 697 30.53 -13.61 2.98
N ASP A 698 30.54 -12.46 3.63
CA ASP A 698 31.59 -12.05 4.58
C ASP A 698 31.67 -12.98 5.79
N VAL A 699 30.51 -13.27 6.39
CA VAL A 699 30.39 -14.25 7.49
C VAL A 699 30.98 -15.60 7.09
N LEU A 700 30.68 -16.07 5.88
CA LEU A 700 31.18 -17.34 5.36
C LEU A 700 32.70 -17.31 5.14
N MET A 701 33.26 -16.19 4.68
CA MET A 701 34.71 -16.02 4.49
C MET A 701 35.43 -15.98 5.84
N MET A 702 34.92 -15.24 6.83
CA MET A 702 35.48 -15.19 8.19
C MET A 702 35.50 -16.57 8.84
N GLN A 703 34.41 -17.32 8.74
CA GLN A 703 34.33 -18.70 9.27
C GLN A 703 35.32 -19.65 8.56
N LYS A 704 35.52 -19.50 7.24
CA LYS A 704 36.53 -20.27 6.49
C LYS A 704 37.96 -19.92 6.92
N LYS A 705 38.23 -18.65 7.21
CA LYS A 705 39.53 -18.17 7.74
C LYS A 705 39.82 -18.77 9.11
N ILE A 706 38.86 -18.70 10.06
CA ILE A 706 38.97 -19.31 11.40
C ILE A 706 39.21 -20.83 11.30
N ALA A 707 38.62 -21.49 10.30
CA ALA A 707 38.79 -22.92 10.04
C ALA A 707 40.09 -23.29 9.28
N ASN A 708 40.98 -22.34 8.97
CA ASN A 708 42.19 -22.51 8.14
C ASN A 708 41.92 -23.16 6.77
N ILE A 709 40.76 -22.85 6.18
CA ILE A 709 40.37 -23.30 4.84
C ILE A 709 40.93 -22.34 3.76
N ILE A 710 41.08 -21.06 4.11
CA ILE A 710 41.68 -20.00 3.28
C ILE A 710 42.87 -19.36 4.01
N PRO A 711 43.88 -18.82 3.28
CA PRO A 711 45.09 -18.28 3.89
C PRO A 711 44.86 -16.95 4.63
N ASP A 712 44.40 -15.89 3.97
CA ASP A 712 44.03 -14.57 4.50
C ASP A 712 42.98 -13.94 3.56
N PHE A 713 42.29 -12.88 4.00
CA PHE A 713 41.39 -12.09 3.14
C PHE A 713 42.23 -11.30 2.12
N ASN A 714 41.86 -11.29 0.85
CA ASN A 714 42.61 -10.64 -0.23
C ASN A 714 41.93 -9.35 -0.69
#